data_AF-A0A3T1CY69-F1
#
_entry.id   AF-A0A3T1CY69-F1
#
_cell.length_a   1.000
_cell.length_b   1.000
_cell.length_c   1.000
_cell.angle_alpha   90.00
_cell.angle_beta   90.00
_cell.angle_gamma   90.00
#
_symmetry.space_group_name_H-M   'P 1'
#
loop_
_entity.id
_entity.type
_entity.pdbx_description
1 polymer ?
#
loop_
_entity_poly.entity_id
_entity_poly.type
_entity_poly.pdbx_seq_one_letter_code
_entity_poly.pdbx_strand_id
1 'polypeptide(L)'
;MKFLTRQKSLFVKVALAIALLFTVQTPLQSFAAPFQSKTSYSTGIRTSDVTSADFNNDGHLDLAVSSLYSSTSNISVRLGNGDGTFGASTLYDAGGKAEAITTADFNGDGNVDLATANRDSNTISVLLGDGNGNFANAKVTPIGTSVFSLAAADFNKDGKMDLVVSPSGSQVVYVMLGKGDGTFEPQKYVVTGARSYQVATGDFNADGNADFVVCNFDDGTVSVLLGNGDGTFEPKVDYTTGQNPRRVVIGDLNKDGHLDLITSNYSGTVSILLGKGDGTFNSTVNQTTGGNEPWAVLIGDFTGDGEVDLLVGNYASTTLSILTGRGDGTFETATTNNIDLSNVINFVSGNFNGDSVLDVVLVSESSTNLYVLLGNSRNADLQDLSLSAGTVLNIPFSAGTLGYTSSVDYSVYEIRVTPTVFDPTARVTVQMNGSGTPKVVANGAASSALPLIVGVNTIEVVVTAQDGTTKKTYTVDVTRQSQPPSSGGVVTPTLSANANLNELSLTGGAALSPAFTSNVYSYTSSVANHIEGVSIIPTLADVKANVKVRVNEGALEAVTSGSTSGTLPLNVGKNVLDVIVTAEDGTSKSYTISLTRQTETGTKPQEAVCTFTDIDGHWAKAAICEAADLGIVEGVSTDTFAPDRTVTRTEFAIMMLRTLQIPIGKEPGTLPFSDKESIPDWAATSISAGVTEGMLDGYSDGTFRSQQTITRSEVAAMIAKVMKWTATTERYSSYADGTSIPEWARTYVEAVYVRGLMQGRGNNQFVPNGITTRAEAAVMLLRLRNNMK
;
A
#
# COMPACT_ATOMS: atom_id res chain seq x y z
N MET A 1 0.14 25.04 -82.00
CA MET A 1 -1.01 24.68 -81.14
C MET A 1 -0.95 23.18 -80.79
N LYS A 2 0.02 22.77 -79.96
CA LYS A 2 0.17 21.41 -79.36
C LYS A 2 1.40 21.42 -78.42
N PHE A 3 1.39 22.29 -77.41
CA PHE A 3 2.41 22.31 -76.35
C PHE A 3 1.86 22.90 -75.03
N LEU A 4 0.55 22.73 -74.79
CA LEU A 4 -0.12 23.31 -73.61
C LEU A 4 -1.17 22.37 -72.97
N THR A 5 -0.97 21.06 -73.08
CA THR A 5 -1.87 20.05 -72.48
C THR A 5 -1.12 18.97 -71.71
N ARG A 6 0.01 19.31 -71.09
CA ARG A 6 0.70 18.42 -70.13
C ARG A 6 1.19 19.06 -68.83
N GLN A 7 0.83 20.31 -68.56
CA GLN A 7 1.19 20.99 -67.30
C GLN A 7 0.02 21.29 -66.34
N LYS A 8 -1.23 20.94 -66.70
CA LYS A 8 -2.38 21.10 -65.79
C LYS A 8 -2.76 19.84 -64.99
N SER A 9 -2.10 18.70 -65.20
CA SER A 9 -2.37 17.45 -64.46
C SER A 9 -1.41 17.21 -63.29
N LEU A 10 -0.26 17.89 -63.24
CA LEU A 10 0.72 17.72 -62.15
C LEU A 10 0.49 18.69 -60.98
N PHE A 11 -0.12 19.86 -61.22
CA PHE A 11 -0.40 20.83 -60.15
C PHE A 11 -1.69 20.56 -59.35
N VAL A 12 -2.63 19.76 -59.88
CA VAL A 12 -3.86 19.38 -59.14
C VAL A 12 -3.64 18.14 -58.28
N LYS A 13 -2.65 17.30 -58.57
CA LYS A 13 -2.30 16.13 -57.74
C LYS A 13 -1.28 16.40 -56.63
N VAL A 14 -0.58 17.53 -56.67
CA VAL A 14 0.29 17.98 -55.56
C VAL A 14 -0.46 18.93 -54.62
N ALA A 15 -1.44 19.70 -55.11
CA ALA A 15 -2.29 20.55 -54.26
C ALA A 15 -3.34 19.75 -53.45
N LEU A 16 -3.72 18.55 -53.88
CA LEU A 16 -4.65 17.68 -53.14
C LEU A 16 -3.95 16.72 -52.17
N ALA A 17 -2.61 16.62 -52.21
CA ALA A 17 -1.81 15.87 -51.25
C ALA A 17 -1.21 16.75 -50.13
N ILE A 18 -1.30 18.09 -50.27
CA ILE A 18 -0.81 19.06 -49.27
C ILE A 18 -1.98 19.69 -48.46
N ALA A 19 -3.23 19.52 -48.91
CA ALA A 19 -4.43 19.93 -48.16
C ALA A 19 -5.06 18.80 -47.30
N LEU A 20 -4.37 17.66 -47.17
CA LEU A 20 -4.73 16.56 -46.26
C LEU A 20 -3.61 16.25 -45.26
N LEU A 21 -2.75 17.21 -44.95
CA LEU A 21 -2.24 17.33 -43.57
C LEU A 21 -3.38 17.97 -42.77
N PHE A 22 -4.40 17.16 -42.46
CA PHE A 22 -5.01 17.31 -41.16
C PHE A 22 -3.84 17.23 -40.19
N THR A 23 -3.55 18.33 -39.53
CA THR A 23 -3.12 18.26 -38.15
C THR A 23 -4.09 17.30 -37.49
N VAL A 24 -3.70 16.02 -37.39
CA VAL A 24 -3.76 15.39 -36.10
C VAL A 24 -2.95 16.36 -35.25
N GLN A 25 -3.62 17.38 -34.71
CA GLN A 25 -3.35 17.72 -33.33
C GLN A 25 -3.42 16.35 -32.69
N THR A 26 -2.24 15.75 -32.48
CA THR A 26 -2.05 14.91 -31.32
C THR A 26 -2.82 15.67 -30.26
N PRO A 27 -3.92 15.11 -29.70
CA PRO A 27 -4.58 15.82 -28.61
C PRO A 27 -3.43 16.24 -27.72
N LEU A 28 -3.28 17.56 -27.52
CA LEU A 28 -2.30 18.16 -26.62
C LEU A 28 -2.14 17.13 -25.52
N GLN A 29 -0.95 16.53 -25.37
CA GLN A 29 -0.71 15.47 -24.38
C GLN A 29 -1.36 15.97 -23.11
N SER A 30 -2.56 15.46 -22.87
CA SER A 30 -3.40 16.05 -21.86
C SER A 30 -2.70 15.64 -20.58
N PHE A 31 -2.59 16.55 -19.63
CA PHE A 31 -2.11 16.27 -18.28
C PHE A 31 -2.81 15.06 -17.61
N ALA A 32 -3.83 14.49 -18.26
CA ALA A 32 -4.51 13.23 -18.02
C ALA A 32 -3.63 11.98 -17.82
N ALA A 33 -2.31 12.00 -18.10
CA ALA A 33 -1.50 10.79 -17.89
C ALA A 33 -1.26 10.51 -16.38
N PRO A 34 -0.79 11.48 -15.55
CA PRO A 34 -0.68 11.26 -14.10
C PRO A 34 -1.84 11.81 -13.25
N PHE A 35 -2.51 12.88 -13.67
CA PHE A 35 -3.51 13.55 -12.83
C PHE A 35 -4.85 13.77 -13.55
N GLN A 36 -5.90 13.87 -12.77
CA GLN A 36 -7.23 14.32 -13.18
C GLN A 36 -7.22 15.82 -13.53
N SER A 37 -8.35 16.31 -14.02
CA SER A 37 -8.52 17.75 -14.28
C SER A 37 -8.46 18.55 -12.98
N LYS A 38 -7.78 19.70 -13.02
CA LYS A 38 -7.65 20.57 -11.84
C LYS A 38 -9.02 21.03 -11.32
N THR A 39 -9.21 20.93 -10.02
CA THR A 39 -10.35 21.53 -9.31
C THR A 39 -9.85 22.71 -8.49
N SER A 40 -10.64 23.77 -8.32
CA SER A 40 -10.24 24.97 -7.59
C SER A 40 -11.13 25.26 -6.39
N TYR A 41 -10.52 25.67 -5.28
CA TYR A 41 -11.21 26.03 -4.04
C TYR A 41 -10.82 27.44 -3.62
N SER A 42 -11.81 28.32 -3.40
CA SER A 42 -11.53 29.71 -3.02
C SER A 42 -11.02 29.83 -1.60
N THR A 43 -9.81 30.33 -1.40
CA THR A 43 -9.24 30.53 -0.07
C THR A 43 -9.71 31.84 0.58
N GLY A 44 -10.36 32.73 -0.19
CA GLY A 44 -10.70 34.08 0.26
C GLY A 44 -9.51 35.05 0.37
N ILE A 45 -8.28 34.56 0.15
CA ILE A 45 -7.04 35.31 0.23
C ILE A 45 -6.15 35.07 -0.98
N ARG A 46 -5.26 36.00 -1.30
CA ARG A 46 -4.23 35.76 -2.32
C ARG A 46 -3.13 34.88 -1.72
N THR A 47 -2.85 33.75 -2.34
CA THR A 47 -2.04 32.68 -1.71
C THR A 47 -0.53 32.94 -1.79
N SER A 48 0.21 32.54 -0.75
CA SER A 48 1.68 32.68 -0.65
C SER A 48 2.38 31.37 -0.32
N ASP A 49 1.75 30.52 0.49
CA ASP A 49 2.27 29.20 0.83
C ASP A 49 1.12 28.27 1.23
N VAL A 50 1.38 26.97 1.26
CA VAL A 50 0.40 25.95 1.67
C VAL A 50 1.09 24.86 2.46
N THR A 51 0.40 24.36 3.49
CA THR A 51 0.75 23.15 4.24
C THR A 51 -0.50 22.26 4.40
N SER A 52 -0.28 20.99 4.71
CA SER A 52 -1.34 20.01 4.96
C SER A 52 -1.06 19.20 6.22
N ALA A 53 -2.11 18.96 7.00
CA ALA A 53 -2.12 18.06 8.13
C ALA A 53 -3.58 17.74 8.48
N ASP A 54 -3.82 16.78 9.36
CA ASP A 54 -5.15 16.57 9.94
C ASP A 54 -5.34 17.55 11.11
N PHE A 55 -6.11 18.62 10.91
CA PHE A 55 -6.31 19.67 11.92
C PHE A 55 -7.50 19.38 12.85
N ASN A 56 -8.34 18.40 12.51
CA ASN A 56 -9.56 18.05 13.26
C ASN A 56 -9.58 16.58 13.77
N ASN A 57 -8.47 15.87 13.62
CA ASN A 57 -8.27 14.48 14.03
C ASN A 57 -9.29 13.50 13.43
N ASP A 58 -9.76 13.75 12.19
CA ASP A 58 -10.72 12.88 11.51
C ASP A 58 -10.08 11.83 10.58
N GLY A 59 -8.75 11.85 10.46
CA GLY A 59 -7.96 10.96 9.62
C GLY A 59 -7.86 11.41 8.15
N HIS A 60 -8.36 12.60 7.82
CA HIS A 60 -8.24 13.19 6.49
C HIS A 60 -7.27 14.37 6.49
N LEU A 61 -6.59 14.56 5.36
CA LEU A 61 -5.67 15.70 5.22
C LEU A 61 -6.45 16.98 4.94
N ASP A 62 -6.22 17.98 5.79
CA ASP A 62 -6.71 19.34 5.63
C ASP A 62 -5.64 20.25 5.01
N LEU A 63 -6.04 21.49 4.71
CA LEU A 63 -5.16 22.49 4.10
C LEU A 63 -5.16 23.79 4.88
N ALA A 64 -3.96 24.33 5.12
CA ALA A 64 -3.76 25.69 5.61
C ALA A 64 -2.93 26.48 4.60
N VAL A 65 -3.44 27.65 4.21
CA VAL A 65 -2.83 28.52 3.19
C VAL A 65 -2.55 29.88 3.81
N SER A 66 -1.38 30.45 3.55
CA SER A 66 -0.98 31.78 4.03
C SER A 66 -1.11 32.88 2.95
N SER A 67 -1.11 34.14 3.38
CA SER A 67 -1.09 35.33 2.50
C SER A 67 -0.20 36.46 3.01
N LEU A 68 0.77 36.87 2.18
CA LEU A 68 1.62 38.04 2.46
C LEU A 68 0.99 39.37 2.01
N TYR A 69 -0.19 39.34 1.39
CA TYR A 69 -0.84 40.52 0.80
C TYR A 69 -1.84 41.20 1.74
N SER A 70 -2.13 40.60 2.88
CA SER A 70 -2.99 41.16 3.91
C SER A 70 -2.38 40.99 5.30
N SER A 71 -2.55 42.00 6.16
CA SER A 71 -2.17 41.91 7.58
C SER A 71 -3.28 41.34 8.47
N THR A 72 -4.47 41.09 7.90
CA THR A 72 -5.61 40.47 8.56
C THR A 72 -6.21 39.36 7.69
N SER A 73 -6.83 38.37 8.32
CA SER A 73 -7.47 37.20 7.71
C SER A 73 -6.54 36.57 6.68
N ASN A 74 -5.30 36.30 7.07
CA ASN A 74 -4.20 35.95 6.17
C ASN A 74 -3.71 34.51 6.31
N ILE A 75 -4.47 33.70 7.05
CA ILE A 75 -4.45 32.26 6.99
C ILE A 75 -5.85 31.79 6.59
N SER A 76 -5.95 30.88 5.63
CA SER A 76 -7.17 30.18 5.23
C SER A 76 -7.00 28.70 5.54
N VAL A 77 -7.87 28.16 6.40
CA VAL A 77 -7.94 26.72 6.72
C VAL A 77 -9.16 26.12 6.05
N ARG A 78 -8.98 24.93 5.47
CA ARG A 78 -10.01 24.17 4.76
C ARG A 78 -9.91 22.71 5.16
N LEU A 79 -10.94 22.19 5.83
CA LEU A 79 -11.00 20.79 6.25
C LEU A 79 -11.28 19.88 5.05
N GLY A 80 -10.57 18.76 4.94
CA GLY A 80 -10.72 17.75 3.91
C GLY A 80 -11.88 16.81 4.24
N ASN A 81 -12.65 16.41 3.21
CA ASN A 81 -13.75 15.44 3.39
C ASN A 81 -13.30 14.00 3.11
N GLY A 82 -12.01 13.76 2.83
CA GLY A 82 -11.47 12.45 2.50
C GLY A 82 -11.82 11.91 1.11
N ASP A 83 -12.51 12.68 0.27
CA ASP A 83 -12.92 12.33 -1.09
C ASP A 83 -12.30 13.23 -2.17
N GLY A 84 -11.23 13.97 -1.80
CA GLY A 84 -10.57 14.96 -2.64
C GLY A 84 -11.26 16.33 -2.63
N THR A 85 -12.36 16.48 -1.89
CA THR A 85 -13.04 17.76 -1.70
C THR A 85 -12.77 18.38 -0.32
N PHE A 86 -12.96 19.70 -0.24
CA PHE A 86 -12.68 20.48 0.96
C PHE A 86 -13.88 21.33 1.35
N GLY A 87 -14.09 21.47 2.67
CA GLY A 87 -15.13 22.29 3.28
C GLY A 87 -14.99 23.79 3.02
N ALA A 88 -15.77 24.60 3.73
CA ALA A 88 -15.67 26.06 3.62
C ALA A 88 -14.32 26.57 4.18
N SER A 89 -13.86 27.72 3.66
CA SER A 89 -12.68 28.39 4.21
C SER A 89 -13.00 29.06 5.54
N THR A 90 -12.22 28.76 6.57
CA THR A 90 -12.18 29.52 7.82
C THR A 90 -10.92 30.39 7.83
N LEU A 91 -11.05 31.67 8.19
CA LEU A 91 -9.96 32.63 8.14
C LEU A 91 -9.43 32.95 9.53
N TYR A 92 -8.11 33.02 9.66
CA TYR A 92 -7.41 33.37 10.89
C TYR A 92 -6.43 34.52 10.67
N ASP A 93 -6.12 35.22 11.77
CA ASP A 93 -5.17 36.31 11.82
C ASP A 93 -3.83 35.81 12.35
N ALA A 94 -2.80 35.79 11.51
CA ALA A 94 -1.43 35.58 11.96
C ALA A 94 -0.84 36.79 12.71
N GLY A 95 -1.54 37.93 12.77
CA GLY A 95 -1.01 39.16 13.37
C GLY A 95 0.06 39.88 12.54
N GLY A 96 0.24 39.47 11.28
CA GLY A 96 1.18 40.07 10.33
C GLY A 96 1.10 39.40 8.96
N LYS A 97 1.72 39.98 7.92
CA LYS A 97 1.66 39.46 6.54
C LYS A 97 2.41 38.13 6.38
N ALA A 98 1.71 37.01 6.42
CA ALA A 98 2.28 35.66 6.45
C ALA A 98 2.76 35.20 5.07
N GLU A 99 4.08 35.09 4.87
CA GLU A 99 4.69 34.60 3.62
C GLU A 99 4.86 33.08 3.59
N ALA A 100 5.28 32.48 4.71
CA ALA A 100 5.44 31.03 4.84
C ALA A 100 4.65 30.49 6.02
N ILE A 101 4.28 29.21 5.96
CA ILE A 101 3.53 28.50 7.00
C ILE A 101 4.09 27.09 7.19
N THR A 102 4.19 26.64 8.43
CA THR A 102 4.49 25.23 8.78
C THR A 102 3.52 24.75 9.85
N THR A 103 3.50 23.43 10.03
CA THR A 103 2.75 22.72 11.07
C THR A 103 3.68 22.00 12.02
N ALA A 104 3.30 21.92 13.29
CA ALA A 104 3.89 21.07 14.33
C ALA A 104 3.02 21.12 15.60
N ASP A 105 3.33 20.35 16.63
CA ASP A 105 2.75 20.51 17.97
C ASP A 105 3.68 21.41 18.82
N PHE A 106 3.36 22.70 18.94
CA PHE A 106 4.20 23.69 19.64
C PHE A 106 3.88 23.79 21.14
N ASN A 107 2.83 23.12 21.62
CA ASN A 107 2.46 23.12 23.04
C ASN A 107 2.46 21.73 23.70
N GLY A 108 2.75 20.66 22.95
CA GLY A 108 2.83 19.29 23.42
C GLY A 108 1.47 18.66 23.75
N ASP A 109 0.37 19.16 23.17
CA ASP A 109 -0.98 18.64 23.44
C ASP A 109 -1.47 17.55 22.48
N GLY A 110 -0.66 17.23 21.47
CA GLY A 110 -0.93 16.21 20.45
C GLY A 110 -1.76 16.70 19.27
N ASN A 111 -2.21 17.96 19.26
CA ASN A 111 -2.90 18.55 18.12
C ASN A 111 -1.92 19.32 17.23
N VAL A 112 -2.28 19.46 15.95
CA VAL A 112 -1.47 20.20 15.00
C VAL A 112 -1.73 21.70 15.16
N ASP A 113 -0.66 22.46 15.39
CA ASP A 113 -0.62 23.91 15.41
C ASP A 113 -0.07 24.49 14.10
N LEU A 114 -0.23 25.80 13.90
CA LEU A 114 0.35 26.55 12.78
C LEU A 114 1.43 27.51 13.26
N ALA A 115 2.53 27.63 12.51
CA ALA A 115 3.48 28.73 12.66
C ALA A 115 3.70 29.47 11.34
N THR A 116 3.77 30.80 11.38
CA THR A 116 3.93 31.66 10.20
C THR A 116 5.13 32.59 10.26
N ALA A 117 5.75 32.84 9.11
CA ALA A 117 6.76 33.87 8.90
C ALA A 117 6.05 35.12 8.38
N ASN A 118 6.02 36.20 9.15
CA ASN A 118 5.31 37.41 8.78
C ASN A 118 6.26 38.43 8.16
N ARG A 119 6.60 38.22 6.89
CA ARG A 119 7.70 38.88 6.17
C ARG A 119 7.82 40.38 6.38
N ASP A 120 6.77 41.13 6.09
CA ASP A 120 6.79 42.60 6.14
C ASP A 120 6.49 43.14 7.55
N SER A 121 6.04 42.27 8.44
CA SER A 121 5.73 42.60 9.84
C SER A 121 6.91 42.34 10.78
N ASN A 122 7.98 41.73 10.27
CA ASN A 122 9.19 41.38 11.02
C ASN A 122 8.94 40.52 12.26
N THR A 123 7.94 39.65 12.18
CA THR A 123 7.50 38.76 13.26
C THR A 123 7.36 37.34 12.74
N ILE A 124 7.34 36.38 13.66
CA ILE A 124 6.69 35.09 13.43
C ILE A 124 5.44 35.01 14.31
N SER A 125 4.59 34.03 14.06
CA SER A 125 3.44 33.76 14.92
C SER A 125 3.20 32.27 15.07
N VAL A 126 2.68 31.86 16.23
CA VAL A 126 2.13 30.50 16.46
C VAL A 126 0.64 30.60 16.75
N LEU A 127 -0.18 29.81 16.08
CA LEU A 127 -1.61 29.65 16.35
C LEU A 127 -1.84 28.21 16.82
N LEU A 128 -2.27 28.05 18.07
CA LEU A 128 -2.47 26.73 18.68
C LEU A 128 -3.79 26.12 18.20
N GLY A 129 -3.74 24.89 17.70
CA GLY A 129 -4.89 24.11 17.26
C GLY A 129 -5.65 23.50 18.44
N ASP A 130 -6.96 23.33 18.29
CA ASP A 130 -7.82 22.69 19.29
C ASP A 130 -8.16 21.23 18.95
N GLY A 131 -7.57 20.69 17.88
CA GLY A 131 -7.84 19.35 17.38
C GLY A 131 -9.23 19.16 16.77
N ASN A 132 -9.98 20.24 16.52
CA ASN A 132 -11.29 20.24 15.88
C ASN A 132 -11.34 21.17 14.65
N GLY A 133 -10.18 21.51 14.10
CA GLY A 133 -10.03 22.43 12.98
C GLY A 133 -10.09 23.92 13.35
N ASN A 134 -10.08 24.27 14.65
CA ASN A 134 -10.02 25.66 15.09
C ASN A 134 -8.65 26.02 15.65
N PHE A 135 -8.28 27.30 15.50
CA PHE A 135 -7.02 27.84 15.98
C PHE A 135 -7.23 29.03 16.91
N ALA A 136 -6.46 29.06 17.99
CA ALA A 136 -6.42 30.17 18.93
C ALA A 136 -5.80 31.43 18.30
N ASN A 137 -5.94 32.57 19.00
CA ASN A 137 -5.30 33.82 18.60
C ASN A 137 -3.77 33.66 18.49
N ALA A 138 -3.19 34.27 17.45
CA ALA A 138 -1.76 34.22 17.19
C ALA A 138 -0.90 34.75 18.36
N LYS A 139 0.09 33.94 18.77
CA LYS A 139 1.19 34.33 19.65
C LYS A 139 2.32 34.91 18.81
N VAL A 140 2.34 36.24 18.70
CA VAL A 140 3.29 36.97 17.84
C VAL A 140 4.64 37.15 18.55
N THR A 141 5.73 36.71 17.91
CA THR A 141 7.10 36.91 18.39
C THR A 141 7.86 37.86 17.46
N PRO A 142 8.34 39.02 17.95
CA PRO A 142 9.18 39.92 17.16
C PRO A 142 10.54 39.32 16.83
N ILE A 143 10.88 39.32 15.55
CA ILE A 143 12.18 38.88 15.02
C ILE A 143 13.09 40.07 14.71
N GLY A 144 12.49 41.23 14.42
CA GLY A 144 13.19 42.50 14.21
C GLY A 144 13.72 42.70 12.79
N THR A 145 13.51 41.74 11.89
CA THR A 145 13.83 41.82 10.47
C THR A 145 12.83 40.99 9.66
N SER A 146 12.85 41.19 8.35
CA SER A 146 11.98 40.49 7.41
C SER A 146 12.34 39.00 7.35
N VAL A 147 11.34 38.13 7.19
CA VAL A 147 11.48 36.67 7.29
C VAL A 147 10.84 35.99 6.08
N PHE A 148 11.57 35.11 5.39
CA PHE A 148 11.10 34.41 4.19
C PHE A 148 10.53 33.01 4.47
N SER A 149 11.13 32.27 5.39
CA SER A 149 10.86 30.85 5.60
C SER A 149 11.10 30.47 7.04
N LEU A 150 10.45 29.39 7.47
CA LEU A 150 10.63 28.75 8.76
C LEU A 150 10.46 27.24 8.60
N ALA A 151 11.08 26.48 9.49
CA ALA A 151 10.89 25.04 9.65
C ALA A 151 10.91 24.69 11.14
N ALA A 152 10.25 23.60 11.50
CA ALA A 152 10.10 23.14 12.86
C ALA A 152 10.85 21.81 13.06
N ALA A 153 11.53 21.67 14.20
CA ALA A 153 12.13 20.43 14.68
C ALA A 153 12.45 20.55 16.18
N ASP A 154 12.65 19.45 16.88
CA ASP A 154 13.21 19.45 18.24
C ASP A 154 14.75 19.41 18.16
N PHE A 155 15.40 20.57 18.17
CA PHE A 155 16.86 20.68 17.98
C PHE A 155 17.66 20.39 19.26
N ASN A 156 17.00 20.36 20.42
CA ASN A 156 17.64 20.13 21.72
C ASN A 156 17.17 18.85 22.44
N LYS A 157 16.31 18.05 21.79
CA LYS A 157 15.76 16.78 22.29
C LYS A 157 15.00 16.91 23.61
N ASP A 158 14.37 18.05 23.85
CA ASP A 158 13.60 18.28 25.07
C ASP A 158 12.10 17.93 24.94
N GLY A 159 11.68 17.47 23.76
CA GLY A 159 10.31 17.10 23.43
C GLY A 159 9.41 18.29 23.09
N LYS A 160 9.95 19.50 22.99
CA LYS A 160 9.22 20.70 22.58
C LYS A 160 9.66 21.12 21.20
N MET A 161 8.71 21.57 20.40
CA MET A 161 9.03 21.97 19.05
C MET A 161 9.75 23.33 19.02
N ASP A 162 10.92 23.36 18.39
CA ASP A 162 11.69 24.57 18.13
C ASP A 162 11.41 25.11 16.73
N LEU A 163 11.96 26.29 16.42
CA LEU A 163 11.92 26.87 15.08
C LEU A 163 13.30 27.30 14.60
N VAL A 164 13.59 27.00 13.33
CA VAL A 164 14.62 27.67 12.54
C VAL A 164 13.96 28.61 11.55
N VAL A 165 14.46 29.84 11.46
CA VAL A 165 13.84 30.93 10.72
C VAL A 165 14.87 31.60 9.82
N SER A 166 14.51 31.85 8.56
CA SER A 166 15.36 32.43 7.52
C SER A 166 15.05 33.91 7.29
N PRO A 167 15.89 34.83 7.77
CA PRO A 167 15.70 36.26 7.58
C PRO A 167 16.11 36.72 6.17
N SER A 168 15.34 37.65 5.62
CA SER A 168 15.57 38.24 4.30
C SER A 168 16.90 38.99 4.21
N GLY A 169 17.71 38.64 3.21
CA GLY A 169 18.98 39.32 2.91
C GLY A 169 20.10 39.06 3.92
N SER A 170 19.94 38.08 4.81
CA SER A 170 20.89 37.72 5.86
C SER A 170 21.91 36.67 5.41
N GLN A 171 23.04 36.60 6.13
CA GLN A 171 24.05 35.51 6.09
C GLN A 171 23.97 34.63 7.35
N VAL A 172 22.86 34.74 8.08
CA VAL A 172 22.55 33.95 9.26
C VAL A 172 21.09 33.56 9.25
N VAL A 173 20.79 32.39 9.80
CA VAL A 173 19.45 31.98 10.24
C VAL A 173 19.31 32.12 11.75
N TYR A 174 18.07 32.16 12.22
CA TYR A 174 17.74 32.26 13.63
C TYR A 174 17.17 30.95 14.13
N VAL A 175 17.77 30.37 15.17
CA VAL A 175 17.26 29.18 15.87
C VAL A 175 16.65 29.62 17.19
N MET A 176 15.40 29.24 17.43
CA MET A 176 14.59 29.64 18.58
C MET A 176 14.05 28.38 19.26
N LEU A 177 14.53 28.12 20.48
CA LEU A 177 14.11 26.93 21.24
C LEU A 177 12.70 27.13 21.82
N GLY A 178 11.85 26.13 21.71
CA GLY A 178 10.47 26.12 22.15
C GLY A 178 10.35 26.04 23.66
N LYS A 179 9.40 26.77 24.22
CA LYS A 179 9.05 26.65 25.65
C LYS A 179 7.99 25.58 25.92
N GLY A 180 7.38 25.03 24.87
CA GLY A 180 6.28 24.06 24.96
C GLY A 180 4.94 24.70 25.27
N ASP A 181 4.80 26.00 25.01
CA ASP A 181 3.54 26.73 25.15
C ASP A 181 3.24 27.58 23.91
N GLY A 182 3.85 27.29 22.76
CA GLY A 182 3.78 28.13 21.55
C GLY A 182 4.57 29.43 21.63
N THR A 183 5.46 29.60 22.61
CA THR A 183 6.44 30.69 22.68
C THR A 183 7.88 30.16 22.70
N PHE A 184 8.85 31.06 22.49
CA PHE A 184 10.25 30.68 22.29
C PHE A 184 11.20 31.38 23.26
N GLU A 185 12.35 30.76 23.48
CA GLU A 185 13.54 31.39 24.04
C GLU A 185 14.16 32.42 23.08
N PRO A 186 15.04 33.32 23.55
CA PRO A 186 15.72 34.27 22.68
C PRO A 186 16.44 33.59 21.50
N GLN A 187 16.33 34.20 20.32
CA GLN A 187 16.93 33.69 19.08
C GLN A 187 18.46 33.58 19.16
N LYS A 188 18.99 32.46 18.66
CA LYS A 188 20.42 32.21 18.43
C LYS A 188 20.73 32.36 16.94
N TYR A 189 21.89 32.94 16.63
CA TYR A 189 22.33 33.18 15.26
C TYR A 189 23.23 32.05 14.78
N VAL A 190 22.91 31.50 13.61
CA VAL A 190 23.73 30.46 12.98
C VAL A 190 24.12 30.92 11.58
N VAL A 191 25.43 30.90 11.29
CA VAL A 191 25.99 31.40 10.02
C VAL A 191 25.62 30.48 8.87
N THR A 192 25.26 31.06 7.73
CA THR A 192 24.90 30.42 6.45
C THR A 192 25.62 31.13 5.30
N GLY A 193 25.20 30.92 4.05
CA GLY A 193 25.62 31.72 2.90
C GLY A 193 24.75 32.98 2.69
N ALA A 194 25.07 33.75 1.66
CA ALA A 194 24.42 35.02 1.35
C ALA A 194 22.96 34.85 0.91
N ARG A 195 22.10 35.63 1.55
CA ARG A 195 20.65 35.72 1.30
C ARG A 195 19.96 34.37 1.42
N SER A 196 19.93 33.89 2.66
CA SER A 196 19.14 32.70 3.03
C SER A 196 17.68 32.87 2.59
N TYR A 197 17.13 31.86 1.91
CA TYR A 197 15.78 31.88 1.34
C TYR A 197 14.88 30.85 2.04
N GLN A 198 14.86 29.60 1.58
CA GLN A 198 14.13 28.50 2.24
C GLN A 198 15.05 27.72 3.19
N VAL A 199 14.45 27.23 4.28
CA VAL A 199 15.05 26.26 5.22
C VAL A 199 14.21 24.97 5.25
N ALA A 200 14.86 23.83 5.43
CA ALA A 200 14.23 22.53 5.67
C ALA A 200 15.03 21.75 6.72
N THR A 201 14.37 20.86 7.46
CA THR A 201 14.93 20.06 8.55
C THR A 201 14.95 18.57 8.20
N GLY A 202 15.92 17.83 8.72
CA GLY A 202 16.09 16.39 8.49
C GLY A 202 17.23 15.84 9.36
N ASP A 203 17.42 14.53 9.39
CA ASP A 203 18.58 13.88 10.00
C ASP A 203 19.50 13.38 8.88
N PHE A 204 20.47 14.18 8.47
CA PHE A 204 21.29 13.93 7.29
C PHE A 204 22.45 12.95 7.57
N ASN A 205 22.79 12.73 8.84
CA ASN A 205 23.87 11.86 9.28
C ASN A 205 23.40 10.61 10.07
N ALA A 206 22.09 10.42 10.19
CA ALA A 206 21.44 9.32 10.90
C ALA A 206 21.85 9.19 12.38
N ASP A 207 22.18 10.30 13.05
CA ASP A 207 22.54 10.32 14.47
C ASP A 207 21.33 10.54 15.40
N GLY A 208 20.15 10.76 14.81
CA GLY A 208 18.89 11.01 15.47
C GLY A 208 18.73 12.43 16.01
N ASN A 209 19.66 13.35 15.75
CA ASN A 209 19.51 14.78 16.02
C ASN A 209 18.88 15.47 14.81
N ALA A 210 18.15 16.56 15.07
CA ALA A 210 17.62 17.37 13.99
C ALA A 210 18.74 18.26 13.40
N ASP A 211 18.97 18.10 12.09
CA ASP A 211 19.81 18.95 11.27
C ASP A 211 18.95 19.92 10.45
N PHE A 212 19.58 20.86 9.75
CA PHE A 212 18.88 21.65 8.75
C PHE A 212 19.75 22.06 7.55
N VAL A 213 19.06 22.37 6.46
CA VAL A 213 19.63 22.85 5.21
C VAL A 213 19.01 24.18 4.80
N VAL A 214 19.81 25.09 4.25
CA VAL A 214 19.38 26.44 3.86
C VAL A 214 19.81 26.76 2.43
N CYS A 215 18.88 27.23 1.59
CA CYS A 215 19.18 27.79 0.28
C CYS A 215 19.83 29.18 0.40
N ASN A 216 21.00 29.36 -0.21
CA ASN A 216 21.69 30.65 -0.27
C ASN A 216 21.51 31.24 -1.66
N PHE A 217 20.52 32.14 -1.81
CA PHE A 217 20.05 32.61 -3.11
C PHE A 217 21.16 33.34 -3.89
N ASP A 218 21.96 34.20 -3.26
CA ASP A 218 22.96 34.98 -3.99
C ASP A 218 24.26 34.19 -4.27
N ASP A 219 24.55 33.15 -3.46
CA ASP A 219 25.78 32.34 -3.59
C ASP A 219 25.64 31.16 -4.57
N GLY A 220 24.41 30.72 -4.88
CA GLY A 220 24.21 29.52 -5.69
C GLY A 220 24.65 28.24 -4.97
N THR A 221 24.36 28.18 -3.66
CA THR A 221 24.71 27.05 -2.79
C THR A 221 23.56 26.70 -1.85
N VAL A 222 23.64 25.53 -1.24
CA VAL A 222 22.95 25.20 0.02
C VAL A 222 23.96 25.08 1.15
N SER A 223 23.61 25.58 2.34
CA SER A 223 24.37 25.32 3.58
C SER A 223 23.73 24.15 4.33
N VAL A 224 24.50 23.11 4.66
CA VAL A 224 24.07 22.00 5.52
C VAL A 224 24.68 22.18 6.91
N LEU A 225 23.88 22.05 7.96
CA LEU A 225 24.28 22.25 9.35
C LEU A 225 23.80 21.07 10.19
N LEU A 226 24.75 20.29 10.71
CA LEU A 226 24.48 19.12 11.55
C LEU A 226 24.23 19.55 13.00
N GLY A 227 23.17 19.02 13.61
CA GLY A 227 22.75 19.35 14.97
C GLY A 227 23.45 18.48 16.01
N ASN A 228 23.87 19.08 17.11
CA ASN A 228 24.47 18.34 18.23
C ASN A 228 23.43 17.78 19.21
N GLY A 229 22.14 18.03 18.98
CA GLY A 229 21.04 17.61 19.86
C GLY A 229 20.90 18.42 21.15
N ASP A 230 21.59 19.55 21.28
CA ASP A 230 21.50 20.48 22.42
C ASP A 230 21.09 21.91 21.99
N GLY A 231 20.57 22.04 20.77
CA GLY A 231 20.26 23.33 20.15
C GLY A 231 21.49 24.10 19.66
N THR A 232 22.64 23.44 19.51
CA THR A 232 23.83 23.94 18.80
C THR A 232 24.11 23.11 17.55
N PHE A 233 24.92 23.65 16.63
CA PHE A 233 25.19 23.06 15.32
C PHE A 233 26.69 23.05 15.03
N GLU A 234 27.12 22.06 14.25
CA GLU A 234 28.44 22.03 13.65
C GLU A 234 28.64 23.19 12.66
N PRO A 235 29.89 23.54 12.30
CA PRO A 235 30.16 24.50 11.24
C PRO A 235 29.48 24.07 9.93
N LYS A 236 28.83 25.02 9.25
CA LYS A 236 28.15 24.74 7.98
C LYS A 236 29.10 24.15 6.94
N VAL A 237 28.55 23.26 6.12
CA VAL A 237 29.19 22.79 4.89
C VAL A 237 28.36 23.27 3.70
N ASP A 238 28.98 23.97 2.76
CA ASP A 238 28.29 24.46 1.57
C ASP A 238 28.44 23.49 0.40
N TYR A 239 27.33 23.26 -0.30
CA TYR A 239 27.31 22.52 -1.55
C TYR A 239 26.81 23.41 -2.68
N THR A 240 27.47 23.36 -3.83
CA THR A 240 27.09 24.15 -5.01
C THR A 240 25.77 23.66 -5.59
N THR A 241 24.94 24.58 -6.05
CA THR A 241 23.68 24.31 -6.76
C THR A 241 23.66 25.04 -8.11
N GLY A 242 22.50 25.05 -8.78
CA GLY A 242 22.22 25.99 -9.86
C GLY A 242 22.12 27.41 -9.34
N GLN A 243 22.13 28.39 -10.24
CA GLN A 243 22.11 29.79 -9.82
C GLN A 243 20.76 30.16 -9.21
N ASN A 244 20.86 30.85 -8.07
CA ASN A 244 19.75 31.33 -7.25
C ASN A 244 18.76 30.24 -6.82
N PRO A 245 19.18 29.31 -5.94
CA PRO A 245 18.28 28.33 -5.35
C PRO A 245 17.19 29.04 -4.54
N ARG A 246 15.93 28.65 -4.79
CA ARG A 246 14.73 29.22 -4.16
C ARG A 246 14.16 28.28 -3.13
N ARG A 247 13.91 27.03 -3.51
CA ARG A 247 13.41 26.00 -2.60
C ARG A 247 14.35 24.80 -2.55
N VAL A 248 14.36 24.10 -1.41
CA VAL A 248 14.98 22.82 -1.13
C VAL A 248 13.90 21.87 -0.61
N VAL A 249 13.89 20.65 -1.12
CA VAL A 249 13.11 19.52 -0.59
C VAL A 249 14.05 18.36 -0.28
N ILE A 250 13.64 17.54 0.67
CA ILE A 250 14.45 16.45 1.22
C ILE A 250 13.71 15.13 1.01
N GLY A 251 14.44 14.09 0.63
CA GLY A 251 13.94 12.71 0.62
C GLY A 251 14.91 11.76 -0.05
N ASP A 252 14.65 10.47 0.08
CA ASP A 252 15.48 9.40 -0.47
C ASP A 252 15.08 9.12 -1.93
N LEU A 253 15.90 9.56 -2.89
CA LEU A 253 15.60 9.52 -4.32
C LEU A 253 16.07 8.23 -5.00
N ASN A 254 17.02 7.53 -4.38
CA ASN A 254 17.63 6.31 -4.89
C ASN A 254 17.30 5.07 -4.01
N LYS A 255 16.47 5.25 -2.98
CA LYS A 255 16.02 4.22 -2.03
C LYS A 255 17.17 3.56 -1.28
N ASP A 256 18.24 4.29 -0.98
CA ASP A 256 19.39 3.79 -0.23
C ASP A 256 19.27 3.97 1.29
N GLY A 257 18.20 4.64 1.74
CA GLY A 257 17.92 4.93 3.15
C GLY A 257 18.57 6.23 3.65
N HIS A 258 19.17 7.04 2.77
CA HIS A 258 19.77 8.32 3.11
C HIS A 258 18.96 9.49 2.55
N LEU A 259 18.95 10.60 3.28
CA LEU A 259 18.25 11.80 2.85
C LEU A 259 19.07 12.52 1.76
N ASP A 260 18.46 12.73 0.59
CA ASP A 260 18.99 13.53 -0.49
C ASP A 260 18.39 14.94 -0.49
N LEU A 261 19.02 15.86 -1.23
CA LEU A 261 18.54 17.23 -1.40
C LEU A 261 18.22 17.53 -2.86
N ILE A 262 17.09 18.19 -3.07
CA ILE A 262 16.76 18.80 -4.36
C ILE A 262 16.49 20.27 -4.19
N THR A 263 17.13 21.12 -5.00
CA THR A 263 16.79 22.54 -5.06
C THR A 263 16.12 22.92 -6.36
N SER A 264 15.13 23.81 -6.29
CA SER A 264 14.63 24.56 -7.46
C SER A 264 15.45 25.83 -7.64
N ASN A 265 15.93 26.10 -8.86
CA ASN A 265 16.85 27.21 -9.12
C ASN A 265 16.26 28.17 -10.14
N TYR A 266 16.30 29.48 -9.84
CA TYR A 266 15.82 30.54 -10.75
C TYR A 266 16.31 30.38 -12.20
N SER A 267 17.54 29.88 -12.35
CA SER A 267 18.21 29.59 -13.62
C SER A 267 17.54 28.57 -14.54
N GLY A 268 16.41 27.97 -14.18
CA GLY A 268 15.69 27.00 -15.02
C GLY A 268 16.09 25.54 -14.78
N THR A 269 16.72 25.26 -13.64
CA THR A 269 17.19 23.92 -13.28
C THR A 269 16.66 23.49 -11.92
N VAL A 270 16.70 22.19 -11.68
CA VAL A 270 16.80 21.62 -10.33
C VAL A 270 18.21 21.13 -10.09
N SER A 271 18.70 21.24 -8.85
CA SER A 271 19.96 20.60 -8.42
C SER A 271 19.64 19.38 -7.59
N ILE A 272 20.33 18.27 -7.82
CA ILE A 272 20.19 17.02 -7.10
C ILE A 272 21.51 16.72 -6.40
N LEU A 273 21.45 16.48 -5.09
CA LEU A 273 22.58 16.14 -4.25
C LEU A 273 22.24 14.87 -3.47
N LEU A 274 22.79 13.73 -3.90
CA LEU A 274 22.55 12.47 -3.22
C LEU A 274 23.35 12.40 -1.91
N GLY A 275 22.68 12.11 -0.81
CA GLY A 275 23.26 11.93 0.52
C GLY A 275 24.16 10.71 0.59
N LYS A 276 25.08 10.71 1.54
CA LYS A 276 25.91 9.54 1.87
C LYS A 276 25.57 8.94 3.24
N GLY A 277 24.57 9.51 3.92
CA GLY A 277 24.16 9.11 5.26
C GLY A 277 25.09 9.56 6.39
N ASP A 278 26.14 10.34 6.10
CA ASP A 278 27.10 10.85 7.08
C ASP A 278 27.04 12.38 7.22
N GLY A 279 25.96 13.01 6.76
CA GLY A 279 25.81 14.45 6.67
C GLY A 279 26.53 15.08 5.46
N THR A 280 27.21 14.27 4.63
CA THR A 280 27.82 14.72 3.38
C THR A 280 27.06 14.27 2.14
N PHE A 281 27.26 15.03 1.05
CA PHE A 281 26.58 14.79 -0.22
C PHE A 281 27.57 14.48 -1.35
N ASN A 282 27.07 13.80 -2.37
CA ASN A 282 27.75 13.56 -3.63
C ASN A 282 27.85 14.84 -4.47
N SER A 283 28.57 14.76 -5.59
CA SER A 283 28.69 15.90 -6.50
C SER A 283 27.33 16.26 -7.09
N THR A 284 27.00 17.55 -7.05
CA THR A 284 25.72 18.05 -7.52
C THR A 284 25.48 17.77 -9.01
N VAL A 285 24.29 17.30 -9.33
CA VAL A 285 23.78 17.18 -10.70
C VAL A 285 22.73 18.26 -10.94
N ASN A 286 22.94 19.11 -11.94
CA ASN A 286 21.96 20.11 -12.35
C ASN A 286 21.18 19.62 -13.57
N GLN A 287 19.85 19.59 -13.46
CA GLN A 287 18.96 19.13 -14.53
C GLN A 287 17.97 20.22 -14.93
N THR A 288 17.81 20.44 -16.23
CA THR A 288 16.88 21.43 -16.75
C THR A 288 15.44 20.98 -16.57
N THR A 289 14.58 21.88 -16.11
CA THR A 289 13.15 21.57 -15.90
C THR A 289 12.32 21.72 -17.16
N GLY A 290 12.88 22.30 -18.23
CA GLY A 290 12.17 22.62 -19.47
C GLY A 290 11.21 23.81 -19.37
N GLY A 291 10.99 24.34 -18.17
CA GLY A 291 10.21 25.55 -17.92
C GLY A 291 11.08 26.75 -17.49
N ASN A 292 10.41 27.87 -17.19
CA ASN A 292 11.08 29.11 -16.78
C ASN A 292 10.90 29.36 -15.28
N GLU A 293 12.00 29.72 -14.61
CA GLU A 293 12.04 30.11 -13.20
C GLU A 293 11.34 29.10 -12.27
N PRO A 294 11.81 27.85 -12.17
CA PRO A 294 11.23 26.89 -11.25
C PRO A 294 11.28 27.45 -9.82
N TRP A 295 10.15 27.32 -9.12
CA TRP A 295 9.98 27.86 -7.77
C TRP A 295 9.60 26.75 -6.81
N ALA A 296 8.58 25.98 -7.16
CA ALA A 296 8.10 24.88 -6.36
C ALA A 296 8.66 23.55 -6.90
N VAL A 297 8.97 22.62 -6.00
CA VAL A 297 9.36 21.25 -6.34
C VAL A 297 8.77 20.31 -5.29
N LEU A 298 8.32 19.13 -5.71
CA LEU A 298 7.95 18.00 -4.86
C LEU A 298 8.62 16.74 -5.36
N ILE A 299 8.79 15.79 -4.43
CA ILE A 299 9.21 14.43 -4.69
C ILE A 299 8.03 13.48 -4.46
N GLY A 300 7.94 12.42 -5.26
CA GLY A 300 6.91 11.39 -5.10
C GLY A 300 6.77 10.53 -6.36
N ASP A 301 6.08 9.40 -6.25
CA ASP A 301 5.77 8.56 -7.41
C ASP A 301 4.54 9.12 -8.15
N PHE A 302 4.79 10.06 -9.06
CA PHE A 302 3.72 10.70 -9.85
C PHE A 302 3.40 9.92 -11.12
N THR A 303 4.36 9.13 -11.61
CA THR A 303 4.24 8.30 -12.82
C THR A 303 3.75 6.89 -12.53
N GLY A 304 3.62 6.50 -11.26
CA GLY A 304 3.10 5.22 -10.78
C GLY A 304 3.97 4.03 -11.19
N ASP A 305 5.24 4.27 -11.49
CA ASP A 305 6.21 3.23 -11.86
C ASP A 305 6.96 2.67 -10.64
N GLY A 306 6.64 3.19 -9.45
CA GLY A 306 7.23 2.80 -8.19
C GLY A 306 8.52 3.55 -7.87
N GLU A 307 9.06 4.38 -8.76
CA GLU A 307 10.26 5.19 -8.53
C GLU A 307 9.92 6.62 -8.11
N VAL A 308 10.88 7.31 -7.51
CA VAL A 308 10.68 8.70 -7.08
C VAL A 308 10.82 9.64 -8.28
N ASP A 309 9.79 10.43 -8.54
CA ASP A 309 9.75 11.48 -9.57
C ASP A 309 9.84 12.87 -8.95
N LEU A 310 10.13 13.88 -9.79
CA LEU A 310 10.03 15.29 -9.42
C LEU A 310 8.86 15.95 -10.13
N LEU A 311 8.02 16.67 -9.37
CA LEU A 311 7.03 17.60 -9.90
C LEU A 311 7.51 19.03 -9.65
N VAL A 312 7.64 19.83 -10.71
CA VAL A 312 8.20 21.18 -10.65
C VAL A 312 7.20 22.21 -11.13
N GLY A 313 6.99 23.25 -10.31
CA GLY A 313 6.18 24.41 -10.61
C GLY A 313 7.02 25.52 -11.23
N ASN A 314 6.73 25.86 -12.49
CA ASN A 314 7.47 26.87 -13.22
C ASN A 314 6.79 28.25 -13.04
N TYR A 315 7.40 29.13 -12.24
CA TYR A 315 6.76 30.38 -11.82
C TYR A 315 6.41 31.29 -13.00
N ALA A 316 7.34 31.51 -13.92
CA ALA A 316 7.16 32.39 -15.07
C ALA A 316 6.54 31.68 -16.29
N SER A 317 5.80 30.59 -16.08
CA SER A 317 5.13 29.79 -17.11
C SER A 317 3.76 29.30 -16.63
N THR A 318 2.92 28.81 -17.54
CA THR A 318 1.64 28.17 -17.19
C THR A 318 1.76 26.64 -17.07
N THR A 319 2.99 26.14 -16.95
CA THR A 319 3.31 24.71 -17.08
C THR A 319 3.86 24.14 -15.79
N LEU A 320 3.53 22.87 -15.54
CA LEU A 320 4.26 22.01 -14.61
C LEU A 320 5.24 21.13 -15.39
N SER A 321 6.37 20.81 -14.79
CA SER A 321 7.31 19.84 -15.33
C SER A 321 7.32 18.58 -14.47
N ILE A 322 7.38 17.42 -15.11
CA ILE A 322 7.62 16.13 -14.44
C ILE A 322 8.96 15.59 -14.91
N LEU A 323 9.84 15.25 -13.97
CA LEU A 323 11.09 14.55 -14.24
C LEU A 323 10.95 13.14 -13.68
N THR A 324 10.82 12.15 -14.57
CA THR A 324 10.59 10.75 -14.18
C THR A 324 11.87 10.12 -13.62
N GLY A 325 11.77 9.46 -12.47
CA GLY A 325 12.89 8.81 -11.81
C GLY A 325 13.41 7.60 -12.59
N ARG A 326 14.70 7.30 -12.45
CA ARG A 326 15.29 6.03 -12.91
C ARG A 326 15.54 5.04 -11.76
N GLY A 327 15.23 5.43 -10.53
CA GLY A 327 15.43 4.64 -9.31
C GLY A 327 16.85 4.69 -8.73
N ASP A 328 17.79 5.40 -9.37
CA ASP A 328 19.19 5.56 -8.93
C ASP A 328 19.52 7.01 -8.51
N GLY A 329 18.50 7.84 -8.27
CA GLY A 329 18.65 9.26 -7.99
C GLY A 329 18.89 10.11 -9.25
N THR A 330 18.85 9.52 -10.45
CA THR A 330 18.86 10.25 -11.72
C THR A 330 17.47 10.28 -12.36
N PHE A 331 17.22 11.26 -13.24
CA PHE A 331 15.90 11.46 -13.84
C PHE A 331 15.95 11.54 -15.37
N GLU A 332 14.85 11.19 -16.01
CA GLU A 332 14.61 11.39 -17.42
C GLU A 332 14.49 12.89 -17.79
N THR A 333 14.53 13.18 -19.09
CA THR A 333 14.30 14.54 -19.58
C THR A 333 12.92 15.03 -19.13
N ALA A 334 12.87 16.25 -18.60
CA ALA A 334 11.64 16.84 -18.09
C ALA A 334 10.54 16.89 -19.18
N THR A 335 9.33 16.45 -18.82
CA THR A 335 8.13 16.62 -19.62
C THR A 335 7.31 17.79 -19.09
N THR A 336 7.06 18.80 -19.93
CA THR A 336 6.30 20.00 -19.56
C THR A 336 4.83 19.89 -19.96
N ASN A 337 3.93 20.23 -19.06
CA ASN A 337 2.49 20.16 -19.26
C ASN A 337 1.82 21.48 -18.90
N ASN A 338 0.99 22.02 -19.79
CA ASN A 338 0.23 23.22 -19.51
C ASN A 338 -0.94 22.92 -18.57
N ILE A 339 -1.03 23.67 -17.48
CA ILE A 339 -2.12 23.60 -16.50
C ILE A 339 -2.95 24.87 -16.48
N ASP A 340 -2.74 25.81 -17.42
CA ASP A 340 -3.44 27.10 -17.50
C ASP A 340 -3.45 27.86 -16.15
N LEU A 341 -2.29 27.86 -15.48
CA LEU A 341 -2.08 28.55 -14.21
C LEU A 341 -0.62 29.00 -14.13
N SER A 342 -0.40 30.30 -14.03
CA SER A 342 0.95 30.86 -13.86
C SER A 342 1.32 31.04 -12.39
N ASN A 343 2.60 31.32 -12.11
CA ASN A 343 3.11 31.70 -10.81
C ASN A 343 2.84 30.65 -9.72
N VAL A 344 3.02 29.36 -10.04
CA VAL A 344 2.98 28.29 -9.04
C VAL A 344 4.15 28.46 -8.08
N ILE A 345 3.86 28.59 -6.79
CA ILE A 345 4.85 28.96 -5.75
C ILE A 345 5.07 27.89 -4.70
N ASN A 346 4.10 27.01 -4.47
CA ASN A 346 4.28 25.83 -3.63
C ASN A 346 3.29 24.72 -3.98
N PHE A 347 3.61 23.52 -3.49
CA PHE A 347 2.76 22.35 -3.51
C PHE A 347 2.74 21.69 -2.13
N VAL A 348 1.70 20.89 -1.90
CA VAL A 348 1.73 19.78 -0.94
C VAL A 348 1.16 18.54 -1.62
N SER A 349 1.62 17.38 -1.18
CA SER A 349 1.14 16.09 -1.69
C SER A 349 0.60 15.24 -0.56
N GLY A 350 -0.34 14.38 -0.88
CA GLY A 350 -0.98 13.48 0.07
C GLY A 350 -2.03 12.62 -0.63
N ASN A 351 -2.70 11.75 0.11
CA ASN A 351 -3.84 11.00 -0.38
C ASN A 351 -5.11 11.73 0.10
N PHE A 352 -5.59 12.71 -0.68
CA PHE A 352 -6.71 13.58 -0.28
C PHE A 352 -8.08 12.92 -0.51
N ASN A 353 -8.14 11.86 -1.32
CA ASN A 353 -9.39 11.15 -1.66
C ASN A 353 -9.46 9.69 -1.16
N GLY A 354 -8.45 9.22 -0.43
CA GLY A 354 -8.42 7.88 0.15
C GLY A 354 -8.10 6.74 -0.83
N ASP A 355 -7.76 7.02 -2.09
CA ASP A 355 -7.54 5.98 -3.11
C ASP A 355 -6.11 5.38 -3.13
N SER A 356 -5.22 5.89 -2.27
CA SER A 356 -3.81 5.48 -2.15
C SER A 356 -2.94 5.84 -3.36
N VAL A 357 -3.44 6.70 -4.25
CA VAL A 357 -2.67 7.37 -5.29
C VAL A 357 -2.25 8.73 -4.75
N LEU A 358 -1.04 9.18 -5.11
CA LEU A 358 -0.54 10.47 -4.66
C LEU A 358 -1.26 11.61 -5.39
N ASP A 359 -1.93 12.45 -4.62
CA ASP A 359 -2.58 13.67 -5.08
C ASP A 359 -1.69 14.89 -4.82
N VAL A 360 -1.96 15.99 -5.52
CA VAL A 360 -1.22 17.24 -5.37
C VAL A 360 -2.17 18.41 -5.18
N VAL A 361 -1.89 19.21 -4.16
CA VAL A 361 -2.47 20.53 -3.99
C VAL A 361 -1.41 21.56 -4.32
N LEU A 362 -1.79 22.61 -5.04
CA LEU A 362 -0.89 23.69 -5.42
C LEU A 362 -1.52 25.05 -5.21
N VAL A 363 -0.65 26.02 -4.96
CA VAL A 363 -1.01 27.43 -4.80
C VAL A 363 -0.26 28.29 -5.80
N SER A 364 -0.94 29.37 -6.21
CA SER A 364 -0.41 30.31 -7.19
C SER A 364 -0.44 31.71 -6.61
N GLU A 365 0.67 32.42 -6.77
CA GLU A 365 0.74 33.81 -6.36
C GLU A 365 -0.28 34.67 -7.10
N SER A 366 -0.74 34.28 -8.29
CA SER A 366 -1.70 35.08 -9.07
C SER A 366 -3.16 34.83 -8.73
N SER A 367 -3.44 33.94 -7.76
CA SER A 367 -4.79 33.44 -7.48
C SER A 367 -5.23 33.63 -6.04
N THR A 368 -6.55 33.70 -5.86
CA THR A 368 -7.21 33.56 -4.56
C THR A 368 -7.71 32.15 -4.28
N ASN A 369 -7.40 31.21 -5.18
CA ASN A 369 -7.79 29.83 -5.07
C ASN A 369 -6.56 28.95 -4.85
N LEU A 370 -6.75 27.87 -4.11
CA LEU A 370 -5.89 26.69 -4.20
C LEU A 370 -6.45 25.75 -5.27
N TYR A 371 -5.59 24.89 -5.82
CA TYR A 371 -5.96 23.95 -6.87
C TYR A 371 -5.58 22.54 -6.45
N VAL A 372 -6.47 21.59 -6.72
CA VAL A 372 -6.30 20.17 -6.41
C VAL A 372 -6.18 19.41 -7.73
N LEU A 373 -5.16 18.57 -7.81
CA LEU A 373 -4.88 17.63 -8.88
C LEU A 373 -4.92 16.23 -8.27
N LEU A 374 -6.04 15.54 -8.40
CA LEU A 374 -6.13 14.15 -7.94
C LEU A 374 -5.33 13.24 -8.87
N GLY A 375 -4.62 12.27 -8.32
CA GLY A 375 -3.93 11.25 -9.09
C GLY A 375 -4.90 10.40 -9.91
N ASN A 376 -4.42 9.86 -11.03
CA ASN A 376 -5.11 8.80 -11.74
C ASN A 376 -4.54 7.45 -11.31
N SER A 377 -5.40 6.57 -10.83
CA SER A 377 -5.02 5.18 -10.57
C SER A 377 -4.60 4.47 -11.85
N ARG A 378 -3.55 3.66 -11.71
CA ARG A 378 -3.00 2.78 -12.76
C ARG A 378 -3.38 1.32 -12.54
N ASN A 379 -4.23 1.03 -11.58
CA ASN A 379 -4.65 -0.33 -11.28
C ASN A 379 -5.63 -0.85 -12.35
N ALA A 380 -5.12 -1.65 -13.28
CA ALA A 380 -5.91 -2.34 -14.30
C ALA A 380 -6.26 -3.80 -13.92
N ASP A 381 -6.23 -4.14 -12.63
CA ASP A 381 -6.48 -5.51 -12.19
C ASP A 381 -7.98 -5.84 -12.11
N LEU A 382 -8.33 -7.07 -12.51
CA LEU A 382 -9.60 -7.67 -12.14
C LEU A 382 -9.46 -8.27 -10.74
N GLN A 383 -10.48 -8.06 -9.92
CA GLN A 383 -10.69 -8.77 -8.66
C GLN A 383 -11.34 -10.14 -8.89
N ASP A 384 -12.22 -10.25 -9.88
CA ASP A 384 -12.86 -11.52 -10.26
C ASP A 384 -13.21 -11.55 -11.75
N LEU A 385 -13.35 -12.76 -12.29
CA LEU A 385 -13.87 -13.02 -13.63
C LEU A 385 -14.67 -14.31 -13.62
N SER A 386 -15.98 -14.21 -13.83
CA SER A 386 -16.87 -15.38 -13.89
C SER A 386 -17.55 -15.54 -15.23
N LEU A 387 -17.98 -16.77 -15.52
CA LEU A 387 -18.66 -17.16 -16.75
C LEU A 387 -20.13 -17.56 -16.45
N SER A 388 -21.02 -17.36 -17.42
CA SER A 388 -22.42 -17.78 -17.29
C SER A 388 -22.64 -19.29 -17.49
N ALA A 389 -23.90 -19.73 -17.34
CA ALA A 389 -24.37 -21.08 -17.66
C ALA A 389 -23.75 -22.21 -16.81
N GLY A 390 -23.34 -21.92 -15.57
CA GLY A 390 -22.69 -22.88 -14.68
C GLY A 390 -21.27 -23.26 -15.14
N THR A 391 -20.75 -22.55 -16.13
CA THR A 391 -19.40 -22.73 -16.67
C THR A 391 -18.38 -22.14 -15.70
N VAL A 392 -17.28 -22.86 -15.46
CA VAL A 392 -16.19 -22.39 -14.60
C VAL A 392 -14.92 -22.21 -15.39
N LEU A 393 -14.05 -21.32 -14.92
CA LEU A 393 -12.67 -21.23 -15.40
C LEU A 393 -11.93 -22.53 -15.04
N ASN A 394 -10.93 -22.90 -15.85
CA ASN A 394 -10.10 -24.08 -15.62
C ASN A 394 -9.31 -24.06 -14.31
N ILE A 395 -9.08 -22.87 -13.75
CA ILE A 395 -8.44 -22.60 -12.46
C ILE A 395 -9.17 -21.44 -11.75
N PRO A 396 -9.11 -21.33 -10.42
CA PRO A 396 -9.63 -20.16 -9.72
C PRO A 396 -9.03 -18.86 -10.26
N PHE A 397 -9.84 -17.81 -10.30
CA PHE A 397 -9.38 -16.51 -10.76
C PHE A 397 -8.27 -15.97 -9.84
N SER A 398 -7.24 -15.38 -10.45
CA SER A 398 -6.20 -14.60 -9.78
C SER A 398 -5.81 -13.43 -10.67
N ALA A 399 -5.68 -12.23 -10.09
CA ALA A 399 -5.34 -11.02 -10.82
C ALA A 399 -4.00 -11.10 -11.58
N GLY A 400 -3.06 -11.92 -11.11
CA GLY A 400 -1.77 -12.16 -11.76
C GLY A 400 -1.85 -13.07 -13.00
N THR A 401 -2.93 -13.84 -13.14
CA THR A 401 -3.10 -14.79 -14.24
C THR A 401 -3.92 -14.16 -15.36
N LEU A 402 -3.30 -14.02 -16.53
CA LEU A 402 -3.90 -13.35 -17.68
C LEU A 402 -4.65 -14.29 -18.63
N GLY A 403 -4.45 -15.62 -18.55
CA GLY A 403 -5.00 -16.57 -19.49
C GLY A 403 -5.76 -17.70 -18.80
N TYR A 404 -6.98 -17.94 -19.25
CA TYR A 404 -7.88 -18.98 -18.75
C TYR A 404 -8.46 -19.79 -19.90
N THR A 405 -8.94 -20.99 -19.58
CA THR A 405 -9.67 -21.84 -20.51
C THR A 405 -10.96 -22.32 -19.87
N SER A 406 -11.92 -22.70 -20.71
CA SER A 406 -13.15 -23.36 -20.27
C SER A 406 -13.73 -24.22 -21.38
N SER A 407 -14.65 -25.13 -21.05
CA SER A 407 -15.35 -25.96 -22.03
C SER A 407 -16.83 -26.01 -21.76
N VAL A 408 -17.63 -25.95 -22.82
CA VAL A 408 -19.09 -26.06 -22.75
C VAL A 408 -19.59 -27.14 -23.71
N ASP A 409 -20.70 -27.78 -23.34
CA ASP A 409 -21.36 -28.76 -24.18
C ASP A 409 -21.83 -28.15 -25.51
N TYR A 410 -22.02 -29.00 -26.51
CA TYR A 410 -22.54 -28.58 -27.82
C TYR A 410 -23.89 -27.84 -27.72
N SER A 411 -24.70 -28.06 -26.69
CA SER A 411 -25.99 -27.36 -26.51
C SER A 411 -25.84 -25.87 -26.16
N VAL A 412 -24.69 -25.43 -25.65
CA VAL A 412 -24.43 -24.04 -25.26
C VAL A 412 -23.95 -23.25 -26.47
N TYR A 413 -24.76 -22.32 -26.98
CA TYR A 413 -24.45 -21.53 -28.19
C TYR A 413 -24.04 -20.08 -27.88
N GLU A 414 -24.10 -19.66 -26.63
CA GLU A 414 -23.64 -18.35 -26.18
C GLU A 414 -23.14 -18.41 -24.73
N ILE A 415 -22.28 -17.46 -24.37
CA ILE A 415 -21.80 -17.27 -23.00
C ILE A 415 -21.79 -15.78 -22.63
N ARG A 416 -21.69 -15.45 -21.36
CA ARG A 416 -21.42 -14.10 -20.85
C ARG A 416 -20.26 -14.17 -19.88
N VAL A 417 -19.51 -13.08 -19.81
CA VAL A 417 -18.47 -12.88 -18.80
C VAL A 417 -18.90 -11.79 -17.84
N THR A 418 -18.61 -11.96 -16.56
CA THR A 418 -18.87 -10.97 -15.51
C THR A 418 -17.53 -10.60 -14.88
N PRO A 419 -16.87 -9.53 -15.35
CA PRO A 419 -15.63 -9.03 -14.77
C PRO A 419 -15.92 -8.12 -13.57
N THR A 420 -15.14 -8.25 -12.51
CA THR A 420 -15.12 -7.34 -11.37
C THR A 420 -13.74 -6.69 -11.29
N VAL A 421 -13.64 -5.37 -11.34
CA VAL A 421 -12.36 -4.64 -11.26
C VAL A 421 -11.95 -4.38 -9.81
N PHE A 422 -10.65 -4.34 -9.54
CA PHE A 422 -10.12 -3.90 -8.25
C PHE A 422 -10.38 -2.42 -8.01
N ASP A 423 -10.09 -1.60 -9.02
CA ASP A 423 -10.34 -0.17 -9.01
C ASP A 423 -11.70 0.14 -9.66
N PRO A 424 -12.69 0.65 -8.90
CA PRO A 424 -14.01 0.99 -9.43
C PRO A 424 -14.01 2.04 -10.55
N THR A 425 -12.94 2.83 -10.69
CA THR A 425 -12.79 3.84 -11.74
C THR A 425 -12.21 3.27 -13.04
N ALA A 426 -11.69 2.04 -13.01
CA ALA A 426 -11.21 1.34 -14.20
C ALA A 426 -12.36 0.97 -15.16
N ARG A 427 -12.08 1.03 -16.45
CA ARG A 427 -13.05 0.71 -17.52
C ARG A 427 -12.78 -0.67 -18.10
N VAL A 428 -13.81 -1.51 -18.14
CA VAL A 428 -13.73 -2.84 -18.77
C VAL A 428 -14.35 -2.85 -20.16
N THR A 429 -13.67 -3.46 -21.11
CA THR A 429 -14.22 -3.80 -22.42
C THR A 429 -14.04 -5.28 -22.73
N VAL A 430 -15.01 -5.86 -23.43
CA VAL A 430 -15.02 -7.28 -23.82
C VAL A 430 -15.18 -7.39 -25.33
N GLN A 431 -14.38 -8.25 -25.94
CA GLN A 431 -14.48 -8.63 -27.35
C GLN A 431 -14.20 -10.12 -27.56
N MET A 432 -14.59 -10.65 -28.72
CA MET A 432 -14.38 -12.06 -29.07
C MET A 432 -13.49 -12.19 -30.31
N ASN A 433 -12.51 -13.09 -30.25
CA ASN A 433 -11.61 -13.46 -31.32
C ASN A 433 -10.87 -12.26 -31.96
N GLY A 434 -10.58 -11.22 -31.18
CA GLY A 434 -9.94 -9.99 -31.66
C GLY A 434 -10.71 -9.26 -32.78
N SER A 435 -11.98 -9.61 -33.01
CA SER A 435 -12.78 -9.12 -34.14
C SER A 435 -14.00 -8.33 -33.67
N GLY A 436 -14.23 -7.16 -34.26
CA GLY A 436 -15.32 -6.25 -33.91
C GLY A 436 -14.93 -5.14 -32.93
N THR A 437 -15.90 -4.26 -32.62
CA THR A 437 -15.70 -3.14 -31.69
C THR A 437 -15.79 -3.64 -30.24
N PRO A 438 -14.78 -3.40 -29.38
CA PRO A 438 -14.84 -3.75 -27.97
C PRO A 438 -16.08 -3.15 -27.30
N LYS A 439 -16.83 -3.97 -26.55
CA LYS A 439 -18.05 -3.55 -25.86
C LYS A 439 -17.75 -3.23 -24.42
N VAL A 440 -18.19 -2.07 -23.93
CA VAL A 440 -18.05 -1.69 -22.52
C VAL A 440 -18.91 -2.59 -21.64
N VAL A 441 -18.35 -3.04 -20.52
CA VAL A 441 -19.03 -3.85 -19.50
C VAL A 441 -18.89 -3.13 -18.15
N ALA A 442 -20.01 -2.98 -17.43
CA ALA A 442 -20.00 -2.36 -16.11
C ALA A 442 -19.37 -3.29 -15.06
N ASN A 443 -18.74 -2.72 -14.04
CA ASN A 443 -18.12 -3.48 -12.95
C ASN A 443 -19.12 -4.44 -12.29
N GLY A 444 -18.78 -5.72 -12.20
CA GLY A 444 -19.61 -6.78 -11.61
C GLY A 444 -20.85 -7.16 -12.43
N ALA A 445 -21.03 -6.59 -13.63
CA ALA A 445 -22.17 -6.87 -14.50
C ALA A 445 -21.82 -7.88 -15.60
N ALA A 446 -22.78 -8.73 -15.96
CA ALA A 446 -22.61 -9.66 -17.07
C ALA A 446 -22.56 -8.89 -18.41
N SER A 447 -21.64 -9.30 -19.29
CA SER A 447 -21.54 -8.81 -20.66
C SER A 447 -22.82 -9.08 -21.46
N SER A 448 -22.95 -8.45 -22.64
CA SER A 448 -23.88 -8.94 -23.67
C SER A 448 -23.55 -10.40 -24.02
N ALA A 449 -24.54 -11.18 -24.46
CA ALA A 449 -24.31 -12.55 -24.93
C ALA A 449 -23.24 -12.60 -26.04
N LEU A 450 -22.33 -13.55 -25.89
CA LEU A 450 -21.18 -13.81 -26.74
C LEU A 450 -21.43 -15.14 -27.46
N PRO A 451 -21.83 -15.11 -28.76
CA PRO A 451 -22.15 -16.33 -29.51
C PRO A 451 -20.93 -17.21 -29.75
N LEU A 452 -21.07 -18.53 -29.52
CA LEU A 452 -19.99 -19.50 -29.64
C LEU A 452 -20.09 -20.30 -30.95
N ILE A 453 -18.98 -20.45 -31.65
CA ILE A 453 -18.82 -21.47 -32.72
C ILE A 453 -18.26 -22.76 -32.13
N VAL A 454 -18.46 -23.89 -32.82
CA VAL A 454 -17.80 -25.16 -32.44
C VAL A 454 -16.29 -24.98 -32.51
N GLY A 455 -15.57 -25.48 -31.50
CA GLY A 455 -14.13 -25.27 -31.34
C GLY A 455 -13.82 -24.15 -30.35
N VAL A 456 -12.61 -23.61 -30.44
CA VAL A 456 -12.09 -22.59 -29.51
C VAL A 456 -12.65 -21.21 -29.87
N ASN A 457 -13.15 -20.50 -28.86
CA ASN A 457 -13.58 -19.10 -28.93
C ASN A 457 -12.79 -18.32 -27.88
N THR A 458 -11.97 -17.35 -28.31
CA THR A 458 -11.17 -16.54 -27.39
C THR A 458 -11.95 -15.30 -27.00
N ILE A 459 -12.20 -15.12 -25.71
CA ILE A 459 -12.80 -13.90 -25.15
C ILE A 459 -11.69 -13.05 -24.56
N GLU A 460 -11.58 -11.80 -24.99
CA GLU A 460 -10.63 -10.84 -24.46
C GLU A 460 -11.37 -9.84 -23.57
N VAL A 461 -10.97 -9.77 -22.31
CA VAL A 461 -11.44 -8.82 -21.30
C VAL A 461 -10.32 -7.84 -21.05
N VAL A 462 -10.44 -6.63 -21.60
CA VAL A 462 -9.44 -5.56 -21.45
C VAL A 462 -9.91 -4.61 -20.37
N VAL A 463 -9.14 -4.54 -19.28
CA VAL A 463 -9.27 -3.51 -18.25
C VAL A 463 -8.34 -2.37 -18.62
N THR A 464 -8.88 -1.15 -18.65
CA THR A 464 -8.10 0.10 -18.77
C THR A 464 -8.21 0.82 -17.44
N ALA A 465 -7.09 1.11 -16.79
CA ALA A 465 -7.08 1.87 -15.53
C ALA A 465 -7.58 3.30 -15.73
N GLN A 466 -7.74 4.04 -14.63
CA GLN A 466 -8.24 5.41 -14.64
C GLN A 466 -7.40 6.36 -15.52
N ASP A 467 -6.08 6.13 -15.56
CA ASP A 467 -5.12 6.89 -16.38
C ASP A 467 -5.39 6.81 -17.90
N GLY A 468 -6.25 5.89 -18.34
CA GLY A 468 -6.60 5.67 -19.74
C GLY A 468 -5.51 5.02 -20.60
N THR A 469 -4.30 4.84 -20.06
CA THR A 469 -3.13 4.31 -20.79
C THR A 469 -2.72 2.94 -20.31
N THR A 470 -2.80 2.67 -19.01
CA THR A 470 -2.48 1.38 -18.42
C THR A 470 -3.58 0.39 -18.74
N LYS A 471 -3.21 -0.72 -19.38
CA LYS A 471 -4.14 -1.77 -19.80
C LYS A 471 -3.66 -3.13 -19.39
N LYS A 472 -4.59 -3.97 -18.94
CA LYS A 472 -4.38 -5.38 -18.68
C LYS A 472 -5.43 -6.20 -19.41
N THR A 473 -5.00 -7.22 -20.13
CA THR A 473 -5.88 -8.07 -20.94
C THR A 473 -5.93 -9.47 -20.36
N TYR A 474 -7.13 -9.90 -19.98
CA TYR A 474 -7.42 -11.26 -19.55
C TYR A 474 -8.08 -12.01 -20.71
N THR A 475 -7.59 -13.20 -21.03
CA THR A 475 -8.13 -14.05 -22.09
C THR A 475 -8.83 -15.28 -21.51
N VAL A 476 -9.97 -15.65 -22.10
CA VAL A 476 -10.68 -16.89 -21.79
C VAL A 476 -10.95 -17.66 -23.08
N ASP A 477 -10.25 -18.76 -23.26
CA ASP A 477 -10.47 -19.67 -24.39
C ASP A 477 -11.59 -20.66 -24.04
N VAL A 478 -12.78 -20.42 -24.58
CA VAL A 478 -13.96 -21.27 -24.40
C VAL A 478 -14.07 -22.27 -25.55
N THR A 479 -13.85 -23.54 -25.26
CA THR A 479 -14.01 -24.63 -26.23
C THR A 479 -15.42 -25.17 -26.21
N ARG A 480 -16.18 -24.92 -27.29
CA ARG A 480 -17.50 -25.51 -27.48
C ARG A 480 -17.36 -26.87 -28.17
N GLN A 481 -17.84 -27.92 -27.52
CA GLN A 481 -17.74 -29.30 -28.03
C GLN A 481 -18.51 -29.51 -29.34
N SER A 482 -18.12 -30.54 -30.11
CA SER A 482 -18.86 -30.99 -31.30
C SER A 482 -20.09 -31.82 -30.93
N GLN A 483 -21.08 -31.87 -31.82
CA GLN A 483 -22.31 -32.63 -31.61
C GLN A 483 -22.02 -34.13 -31.30
N PRO A 484 -22.62 -34.71 -30.25
CA PRO A 484 -22.55 -36.15 -30.01
C PRO A 484 -23.17 -36.93 -31.20
N PRO A 485 -22.66 -38.12 -31.56
CA PRO A 485 -23.23 -38.93 -32.63
C PRO A 485 -24.70 -39.26 -32.35
N SER A 486 -25.59 -38.95 -33.29
CA SER A 486 -27.01 -39.27 -33.19
C SER A 486 -27.25 -40.76 -33.50
N SER A 487 -27.55 -41.57 -32.49
CA SER A 487 -28.05 -42.94 -32.70
C SER A 487 -29.27 -43.22 -31.83
N GLY A 488 -30.42 -43.43 -32.47
CA GLY A 488 -31.64 -43.89 -31.82
C GLY A 488 -31.60 -45.41 -31.58
N GLY A 489 -32.02 -45.85 -30.38
CA GLY A 489 -32.43 -47.23 -30.10
C GLY A 489 -31.99 -47.82 -28.76
N VAL A 490 -32.98 -48.12 -27.91
CA VAL A 490 -33.01 -49.03 -26.73
C VAL A 490 -32.20 -48.63 -25.49
N VAL A 491 -32.94 -48.31 -24.42
CA VAL A 491 -32.41 -47.97 -23.09
C VAL A 491 -31.88 -49.23 -22.40
N THR A 492 -30.55 -49.38 -22.37
CA THR A 492 -29.86 -50.01 -21.24
C THR A 492 -29.45 -48.88 -20.30
N PRO A 493 -29.50 -49.05 -18.97
CA PRO A 493 -29.00 -48.03 -18.06
C PRO A 493 -27.54 -47.78 -18.42
N THR A 494 -27.27 -46.59 -18.96
CA THR A 494 -25.92 -46.20 -19.38
C THR A 494 -25.09 -46.06 -18.12
N LEU A 495 -24.18 -47.00 -17.92
CA LEU A 495 -23.23 -46.95 -16.82
C LEU A 495 -22.40 -45.67 -16.99
N SER A 496 -22.26 -44.90 -15.93
CA SER A 496 -21.53 -43.63 -15.97
C SER A 496 -20.05 -43.88 -16.24
N ALA A 497 -19.45 -43.06 -17.12
CA ALA A 497 -18.02 -43.02 -17.39
C ALA A 497 -17.27 -42.01 -16.49
N ASN A 498 -17.96 -41.37 -15.54
CA ASN A 498 -17.41 -40.29 -14.73
C ASN A 498 -16.49 -40.81 -13.62
N ALA A 499 -15.20 -40.94 -13.94
CA ALA A 499 -14.15 -41.30 -12.99
C ALA A 499 -13.47 -40.07 -12.33
N ASN A 500 -14.15 -38.93 -12.20
CA ASN A 500 -13.56 -37.73 -11.61
C ASN A 500 -13.65 -37.71 -10.08
N LEU A 501 -12.76 -36.94 -9.46
CA LEU A 501 -12.88 -36.49 -8.06
C LEU A 501 -13.42 -35.04 -8.01
N ASN A 502 -14.30 -34.74 -7.06
CA ASN A 502 -14.72 -33.38 -6.68
C ASN A 502 -13.76 -32.73 -5.70
N GLU A 503 -13.06 -33.54 -4.89
CA GLU A 503 -12.08 -33.07 -3.92
C GLU A 503 -10.99 -34.14 -3.70
N LEU A 504 -9.78 -33.69 -3.39
CA LEU A 504 -8.68 -34.54 -2.95
C LEU A 504 -7.82 -33.75 -1.96
N SER A 505 -7.62 -34.28 -0.77
CA SER A 505 -6.76 -33.65 0.24
C SER A 505 -5.90 -34.68 0.99
N LEU A 506 -4.88 -34.17 1.68
CA LEU A 506 -3.93 -34.95 2.49
C LEU A 506 -4.01 -34.54 3.95
N THR A 507 -3.84 -35.50 4.86
CA THR A 507 -3.59 -35.21 6.28
C THR A 507 -2.12 -34.84 6.52
N GLY A 508 -1.82 -34.17 7.64
CA GLY A 508 -0.43 -33.86 8.02
C GLY A 508 0.14 -32.54 7.50
N GLY A 509 -0.73 -31.57 7.15
CA GLY A 509 -0.33 -30.20 6.80
C GLY A 509 0.19 -30.00 5.37
N ALA A 510 0.02 -31.00 4.50
CA ALA A 510 0.51 -30.98 3.13
C ALA A 510 -0.58 -30.49 2.17
N ALA A 511 -0.47 -29.25 1.68
CA ALA A 511 -1.30 -28.79 0.58
C ALA A 511 -0.86 -29.47 -0.73
N LEU A 512 -1.82 -29.78 -1.60
CA LEU A 512 -1.49 -30.17 -2.97
C LEU A 512 -1.03 -28.94 -3.73
N SER A 513 0.03 -29.09 -4.52
CA SER A 513 0.54 -28.11 -5.46
C SER A 513 0.53 -28.71 -6.87
N PRO A 514 -0.30 -28.21 -7.79
CA PRO A 514 -1.30 -27.15 -7.58
C PRO A 514 -2.43 -27.60 -6.62
N ALA A 515 -3.22 -26.64 -6.11
CA ALA A 515 -4.42 -26.97 -5.35
C ALA A 515 -5.34 -27.89 -6.16
N PHE A 516 -6.09 -28.77 -5.48
CA PHE A 516 -6.85 -29.81 -6.17
C PHE A 516 -7.87 -29.25 -7.17
N THR A 517 -7.81 -29.75 -8.40
CA THR A 517 -8.85 -29.61 -9.42
C THR A 517 -9.05 -30.94 -10.13
N SER A 518 -10.28 -31.27 -10.51
CA SER A 518 -10.65 -32.59 -11.06
C SER A 518 -9.97 -32.98 -12.38
N ASN A 519 -9.38 -32.00 -13.08
CA ASN A 519 -8.70 -32.12 -14.37
C ASN A 519 -7.16 -32.17 -14.28
N VAL A 520 -6.57 -31.98 -13.10
CA VAL A 520 -5.13 -32.19 -12.87
C VAL A 520 -4.93 -33.64 -12.40
N TYR A 521 -4.01 -34.37 -13.03
CA TYR A 521 -3.77 -35.79 -12.70
C TYR A 521 -2.44 -36.03 -12.00
N SER A 522 -1.67 -34.97 -11.77
CA SER A 522 -0.37 -35.04 -11.12
C SER A 522 -0.19 -33.83 -10.20
N TYR A 523 0.02 -34.11 -8.93
CA TYR A 523 0.25 -33.12 -7.90
C TYR A 523 1.62 -33.35 -7.29
N THR A 524 2.16 -32.29 -6.73
CA THR A 524 3.29 -32.35 -5.84
C THR A 524 2.83 -31.93 -4.46
N SER A 525 3.50 -32.44 -3.44
CA SER A 525 3.33 -31.95 -2.09
C SER A 525 4.60 -32.27 -1.31
N SER A 526 4.77 -31.67 -0.13
CA SER A 526 5.89 -31.98 0.74
C SER A 526 5.46 -32.02 2.19
N VAL A 527 6.05 -32.95 2.93
CA VAL A 527 5.90 -33.05 4.38
C VAL A 527 7.27 -33.01 5.04
N ALA A 528 7.30 -32.49 6.26
CA ALA A 528 8.51 -32.48 7.08
C ALA A 528 9.02 -33.91 7.33
N ASN A 529 10.33 -34.05 7.59
CA ASN A 529 10.97 -35.34 7.77
C ASN A 529 10.32 -36.20 8.89
N HIS A 530 9.82 -35.61 9.98
CA HIS A 530 9.19 -36.32 11.09
C HIS A 530 7.80 -36.91 10.76
N ILE A 531 7.22 -36.57 9.61
CA ILE A 531 5.95 -37.15 9.16
C ILE A 531 6.24 -38.49 8.48
N GLU A 532 6.04 -39.57 9.24
CA GLU A 532 6.31 -40.95 8.79
C GLU A 532 5.18 -41.54 7.93
N GLY A 533 4.01 -40.89 7.89
CA GLY A 533 2.86 -41.33 7.10
C GLY A 533 1.82 -40.23 6.89
N VAL A 534 1.04 -40.35 5.82
CA VAL A 534 -0.10 -39.46 5.51
C VAL A 534 -1.33 -40.28 5.16
N SER A 535 -2.53 -39.70 5.25
CA SER A 535 -3.77 -40.28 4.75
C SER A 535 -4.34 -39.39 3.64
N ILE A 536 -5.11 -40.00 2.73
CA ILE A 536 -5.77 -39.34 1.61
C ILE A 536 -7.26 -39.26 1.88
N ILE A 537 -7.89 -38.13 1.56
CA ILE A 537 -9.34 -37.94 1.61
C ILE A 537 -9.83 -37.62 0.19
N PRO A 538 -10.33 -38.61 -0.57
CA PRO A 538 -10.87 -38.42 -1.91
C PRO A 538 -12.41 -38.27 -1.87
N THR A 539 -12.96 -37.28 -2.57
CA THR A 539 -14.40 -37.14 -2.77
C THR A 539 -14.75 -37.42 -4.23
N LEU A 540 -15.50 -38.49 -4.49
CA LEU A 540 -15.93 -38.90 -5.83
C LEU A 540 -16.92 -37.91 -6.44
N ALA A 541 -16.78 -37.64 -7.74
CA ALA A 541 -17.77 -36.86 -8.49
C ALA A 541 -19.05 -37.65 -8.80
N ASP A 542 -18.92 -38.97 -8.97
CA ASP A 542 -20.04 -39.89 -9.14
C ASP A 542 -20.14 -40.82 -7.93
N VAL A 543 -21.30 -40.82 -7.28
CA VAL A 543 -21.58 -41.62 -6.07
C VAL A 543 -21.51 -43.13 -6.31
N LYS A 544 -21.59 -43.58 -7.57
CA LYS A 544 -21.48 -45.00 -7.95
C LYS A 544 -20.07 -45.42 -8.36
N ALA A 545 -19.13 -44.47 -8.52
CA ALA A 545 -17.73 -44.80 -8.76
C ALA A 545 -17.11 -45.43 -7.50
N ASN A 546 -15.94 -46.05 -7.66
CA ASN A 546 -15.11 -46.51 -6.54
C ASN A 546 -13.74 -45.84 -6.60
N VAL A 547 -13.09 -45.67 -5.44
CA VAL A 547 -11.73 -45.13 -5.35
C VAL A 547 -10.84 -46.04 -4.52
N LYS A 548 -9.60 -46.24 -5.01
CA LYS A 548 -8.55 -46.95 -4.30
C LYS A 548 -7.29 -46.10 -4.22
N VAL A 549 -6.56 -46.20 -3.12
CA VAL A 549 -5.32 -45.46 -2.89
C VAL A 549 -4.16 -46.40 -2.56
N ARG A 550 -2.93 -45.97 -2.82
CA ARG A 550 -1.70 -46.65 -2.35
C ARG A 550 -0.53 -45.68 -2.28
N VAL A 551 0.56 -46.12 -1.66
CA VAL A 551 1.86 -45.42 -1.64
C VAL A 551 2.96 -46.35 -2.12
N ASN A 552 3.90 -45.83 -2.93
CA ASN A 552 5.15 -46.49 -3.34
C ASN A 552 4.98 -47.95 -3.79
N GLU A 553 4.07 -48.19 -4.74
CA GLU A 553 3.73 -49.53 -5.27
C GLU A 553 3.13 -50.53 -4.26
N GLY A 554 2.73 -50.06 -3.08
CA GLY A 554 2.02 -50.85 -2.08
C GLY A 554 0.66 -51.37 -2.55
N ALA A 555 0.02 -52.20 -1.71
CA ALA A 555 -1.31 -52.73 -1.99
C ALA A 555 -2.34 -51.59 -2.10
N LEU A 556 -3.26 -51.71 -3.07
CA LEU A 556 -4.39 -50.79 -3.21
C LEU A 556 -5.41 -51.00 -2.09
N GLU A 557 -5.67 -49.93 -1.34
CA GLU A 557 -6.68 -49.85 -0.30
C GLU A 557 -7.94 -49.18 -0.85
N ALA A 558 -9.12 -49.76 -0.62
CA ALA A 558 -10.38 -49.12 -1.00
C ALA A 558 -10.78 -48.05 0.01
N VAL A 559 -11.18 -46.87 -0.46
CA VAL A 559 -11.54 -45.73 0.39
C VAL A 559 -12.98 -45.31 0.10
N THR A 560 -13.75 -45.03 1.14
CA THR A 560 -15.10 -44.48 1.00
C THR A 560 -15.02 -42.99 0.63
N SER A 561 -15.82 -42.54 -0.34
CA SER A 561 -15.87 -41.13 -0.77
C SER A 561 -16.07 -40.19 0.42
N GLY A 562 -15.25 -39.13 0.49
CA GLY A 562 -15.26 -38.13 1.56
C GLY A 562 -14.69 -38.60 2.90
N SER A 563 -14.18 -39.84 2.98
CA SER A 563 -13.60 -40.42 4.20
C SER A 563 -12.07 -40.50 4.11
N THR A 564 -11.41 -40.51 5.26
CA THR A 564 -9.96 -40.64 5.37
C THR A 564 -9.52 -42.09 5.14
N SER A 565 -8.50 -42.30 4.30
CA SER A 565 -7.83 -43.61 4.14
C SER A 565 -7.06 -44.04 5.40
N GLY A 566 -6.64 -45.30 5.45
CA GLY A 566 -5.57 -45.73 6.34
C GLY A 566 -4.29 -44.89 6.15
N THR A 567 -3.40 -44.95 7.15
CA THR A 567 -2.12 -44.23 7.11
C THR A 567 -1.18 -44.89 6.10
N LEU A 568 -0.77 -44.12 5.09
CA LEU A 568 0.14 -44.52 4.04
C LEU A 568 1.59 -44.17 4.47
N PRO A 569 2.47 -45.17 4.71
CA PRO A 569 3.81 -44.94 5.20
C PRO A 569 4.72 -44.30 4.15
N LEU A 570 5.57 -43.37 4.57
CA LEU A 570 6.45 -42.59 3.71
C LEU A 570 7.92 -42.94 3.92
N ASN A 571 8.61 -43.22 2.81
CA ASN A 571 10.05 -43.25 2.74
C ASN A 571 10.61 -41.82 2.77
N VAL A 572 11.81 -41.63 3.30
CA VAL A 572 12.52 -40.36 3.16
C VAL A 572 12.83 -40.12 1.67
N GLY A 573 12.59 -38.90 1.19
CA GLY A 573 12.68 -38.52 -0.22
C GLY A 573 11.33 -38.54 -0.93
N LYS A 574 11.35 -38.76 -2.24
CA LYS A 574 10.12 -38.81 -3.05
C LYS A 574 9.32 -40.08 -2.77
N ASN A 575 8.04 -39.89 -2.53
CA ASN A 575 7.01 -40.91 -2.45
C ASN A 575 5.99 -40.66 -3.56
N VAL A 576 5.38 -41.72 -4.07
CA VAL A 576 4.31 -41.61 -5.06
C VAL A 576 3.04 -42.19 -4.45
N LEU A 577 2.02 -41.34 -4.32
CA LEU A 577 0.69 -41.74 -3.88
C LEU A 577 -0.21 -41.83 -5.12
N ASP A 578 -0.80 -42.99 -5.35
CA ASP A 578 -1.76 -43.18 -6.44
C ASP A 578 -3.18 -43.14 -5.88
N VAL A 579 -4.07 -42.42 -6.57
CA VAL A 579 -5.51 -42.38 -6.29
C VAL A 579 -6.24 -42.76 -7.58
N ILE A 580 -6.75 -43.98 -7.61
CA ILE A 580 -7.37 -44.57 -8.80
C ILE A 580 -8.89 -44.56 -8.60
N VAL A 581 -9.59 -43.82 -9.45
CA VAL A 581 -11.05 -43.78 -9.50
C VAL A 581 -11.53 -44.62 -10.68
N THR A 582 -12.48 -45.51 -10.45
CA THR A 582 -13.12 -46.34 -11.49
C THR A 582 -14.62 -46.07 -11.51
N ALA A 583 -15.12 -45.63 -12.66
CA ALA A 583 -16.54 -45.37 -12.91
C ALA A 583 -17.36 -46.65 -13.10
N GLU A 584 -18.69 -46.52 -13.17
CA GLU A 584 -19.62 -47.65 -13.26
C GLU A 584 -19.43 -48.48 -14.54
N ASP A 585 -18.98 -47.85 -15.64
CA ASP A 585 -18.69 -48.51 -16.92
C ASP A 585 -17.30 -49.17 -17.01
N GLY A 586 -16.47 -49.03 -15.96
CA GLY A 586 -15.09 -49.51 -15.90
C GLY A 586 -14.03 -48.49 -16.34
N THR A 587 -14.42 -47.32 -16.86
CA THR A 587 -13.50 -46.22 -17.15
C THR A 587 -12.76 -45.82 -15.88
N SER A 588 -11.43 -45.71 -15.94
CA SER A 588 -10.62 -45.37 -14.77
C SER A 588 -9.75 -44.14 -15.01
N LYS A 589 -9.57 -43.32 -13.96
CA LYS A 589 -8.63 -42.19 -13.92
C LYS A 589 -7.70 -42.35 -12.72
N SER A 590 -6.45 -41.95 -12.91
CA SER A 590 -5.42 -41.99 -11.87
C SER A 590 -4.93 -40.58 -11.56
N TYR A 591 -5.04 -40.18 -10.30
CA TYR A 591 -4.45 -38.97 -9.77
C TYR A 591 -3.18 -39.37 -9.01
N THR A 592 -2.05 -38.78 -9.37
CA THR A 592 -0.74 -39.12 -8.81
C THR A 592 -0.26 -37.96 -7.94
N ILE A 593 0.14 -38.22 -6.70
CA ILE A 593 0.76 -37.21 -5.84
C ILE A 593 2.21 -37.60 -5.62
N SER A 594 3.13 -36.81 -6.18
CA SER A 594 4.55 -36.87 -5.88
C SER A 594 4.82 -36.14 -4.56
N LEU A 595 4.74 -36.88 -3.46
CA LEU A 595 4.93 -36.36 -2.11
C LEU A 595 6.40 -36.50 -1.69
N THR A 596 7.08 -35.37 -1.47
CA THR A 596 8.45 -35.39 -0.96
C THR A 596 8.45 -35.32 0.57
N ARG A 597 8.83 -36.41 1.22
CA ARG A 597 9.24 -36.38 2.63
C ARG A 597 10.66 -35.87 2.65
N GLN A 598 10.90 -34.71 3.25
CA GLN A 598 12.21 -34.07 3.17
C GLN A 598 13.33 -34.99 3.71
N THR A 599 14.47 -35.03 3.03
CA THR A 599 15.70 -35.66 3.52
C THR A 599 16.22 -34.90 4.72
N GLU A 600 16.83 -35.59 5.68
CA GLU A 600 17.63 -34.91 6.72
C GLU A 600 18.70 -34.07 6.01
N THR A 601 18.48 -32.77 5.91
CA THR A 601 19.50 -31.83 5.46
C THR A 601 20.53 -31.76 6.56
N GLY A 602 21.76 -32.15 6.23
CA GLY A 602 22.97 -31.99 7.04
C GLY A 602 23.38 -30.53 7.22
N THR A 603 22.45 -29.70 7.62
CA THR A 603 22.53 -28.80 8.78
C THR A 603 21.11 -28.79 9.29
N LYS A 604 20.85 -29.51 10.39
CA LYS A 604 19.73 -29.15 11.27
C LYS A 604 19.83 -27.62 11.41
N PRO A 605 18.78 -26.80 11.20
CA PRO A 605 18.70 -25.63 12.06
C PRO A 605 18.94 -26.21 13.43
N GLN A 606 20.00 -25.77 14.11
CA GLN A 606 20.21 -26.15 15.50
C GLN A 606 18.81 -26.07 16.12
N GLU A 607 18.27 -27.21 16.59
CA GLU A 607 16.97 -27.25 17.25
C GLU A 607 17.01 -26.04 18.15
N ALA A 608 16.16 -25.04 17.91
CA ALA A 608 16.20 -23.83 18.72
C ALA A 608 16.14 -24.34 20.15
N VAL A 609 17.26 -24.24 20.88
CA VAL A 609 17.38 -24.90 22.17
C VAL A 609 16.74 -23.92 23.12
N CYS A 610 15.41 -23.97 23.19
CA CYS A 610 14.73 -23.30 24.25
C CYS A 610 14.84 -24.18 25.50
N THR A 611 15.08 -23.54 26.64
CA THR A 611 15.32 -24.21 27.92
C THR A 611 14.04 -24.77 28.56
N PHE A 612 12.91 -24.69 27.86
CA PHE A 612 11.60 -25.13 28.34
C PHE A 612 11.52 -26.66 28.40
N THR A 613 11.31 -27.18 29.60
CA THR A 613 11.25 -28.63 29.88
C THR A 613 9.83 -29.19 29.76
N ASP A 614 8.82 -28.35 29.93
CA ASP A 614 7.40 -28.73 29.95
C ASP A 614 6.76 -28.87 28.55
N ILE A 615 7.52 -28.59 27.50
CA ILE A 615 7.11 -28.79 26.11
C ILE A 615 7.64 -30.11 25.53
N ASP A 616 8.34 -30.92 26.33
CA ASP A 616 8.83 -32.22 25.90
C ASP A 616 7.68 -33.17 25.55
N GLY A 617 7.69 -33.67 24.31
CA GLY A 617 6.59 -34.48 23.76
C GLY A 617 5.36 -33.67 23.32
N HIS A 618 5.36 -32.35 23.49
CA HIS A 618 4.26 -31.49 23.05
C HIS A 618 4.31 -31.25 21.53
N TRP A 619 3.16 -31.31 20.85
CA TRP A 619 3.06 -31.20 19.39
C TRP A 619 3.63 -29.89 18.83
N ALA A 620 3.57 -28.81 19.62
CA ALA A 620 4.07 -27.49 19.25
C ALA A 620 5.53 -27.21 19.64
N LYS A 621 6.27 -28.18 20.21
CA LYS A 621 7.63 -27.97 20.76
C LYS A 621 8.54 -27.18 19.81
N ALA A 622 8.63 -27.62 18.56
CA ALA A 622 9.51 -27.00 17.56
C ALA A 622 9.13 -25.53 17.29
N ALA A 623 7.83 -25.28 17.07
CA ALA A 623 7.33 -23.93 16.81
C ALA A 623 7.47 -23.00 18.03
N ILE A 624 7.31 -23.53 19.24
CA ILE A 624 7.51 -22.77 20.49
C ILE A 624 8.97 -22.34 20.61
N CYS A 625 9.92 -23.26 20.40
CA CYS A 625 11.32 -22.91 20.49
C CYS A 625 11.75 -21.93 19.38
N GLU A 626 11.26 -22.09 18.15
CA GLU A 626 11.54 -21.15 17.06
C GLU A 626 10.95 -19.76 17.36
N ALA A 627 9.70 -19.70 17.82
CA ALA A 627 9.07 -18.44 18.21
C ALA A 627 9.82 -17.77 19.39
N ALA A 628 10.38 -18.56 20.31
CA ALA A 628 11.17 -18.03 21.42
C ALA A 628 12.51 -17.45 20.96
N ASP A 629 13.23 -18.17 20.08
CA ASP A 629 14.49 -17.71 19.49
C ASP A 629 14.31 -16.42 18.66
N LEU A 630 13.16 -16.33 18.00
CA LEU A 630 12.74 -15.18 17.21
C LEU A 630 12.21 -13.99 18.03
N GLY A 631 12.16 -14.10 19.36
CA GLY A 631 11.65 -13.06 20.26
C GLY A 631 10.14 -12.85 20.22
N ILE A 632 9.38 -13.77 19.60
CA ILE A 632 7.92 -13.69 19.49
C ILE A 632 7.27 -14.06 20.83
N VAL A 633 7.78 -15.09 21.50
CA VAL A 633 7.26 -15.60 22.78
C VAL A 633 8.36 -15.71 23.84
N GLU A 634 7.94 -15.62 25.09
CA GLU A 634 8.81 -15.84 26.26
C GLU A 634 8.20 -16.91 27.17
N GLY A 635 9.04 -17.61 27.93
CA GLY A 635 8.58 -18.57 28.94
C GLY A 635 7.91 -17.89 30.14
N VAL A 636 7.12 -18.65 30.90
CA VAL A 636 6.63 -18.18 32.21
C VAL A 636 7.75 -18.21 33.26
N SER A 637 8.77 -19.03 33.03
CA SER A 637 10.07 -19.02 33.70
C SER A 637 11.16 -19.30 32.66
N THR A 638 12.42 -19.33 33.10
CA THR A 638 13.55 -19.71 32.24
C THR A 638 13.44 -21.14 31.72
N ASP A 639 12.69 -22.03 32.35
CA ASP A 639 12.62 -23.47 32.04
C ASP A 639 11.21 -24.00 31.80
N THR A 640 10.20 -23.12 31.78
CA THR A 640 8.79 -23.49 31.62
C THR A 640 8.09 -22.53 30.65
N PHE A 641 7.38 -23.07 29.66
CA PHE A 641 6.58 -22.29 28.70
C PHE A 641 5.08 -22.25 29.02
N ALA A 642 4.56 -23.32 29.62
CA ALA A 642 3.16 -23.64 29.86
C ALA A 642 2.32 -23.71 28.55
N PRO A 643 2.56 -24.70 27.66
CA PRO A 643 1.98 -24.73 26.32
C PRO A 643 0.44 -24.77 26.29
N ASP A 644 -0.18 -25.47 27.24
CA ASP A 644 -1.63 -25.62 27.32
C ASP A 644 -2.31 -24.53 28.16
N ARG A 645 -1.54 -23.61 28.77
CA ARG A 645 -2.12 -22.47 29.50
C ARG A 645 -2.80 -21.54 28.49
N THR A 646 -3.96 -21.02 28.88
CA THR A 646 -4.70 -20.04 28.09
C THR A 646 -4.00 -18.68 28.09
N VAL A 647 -4.19 -17.92 27.01
CA VAL A 647 -3.57 -16.60 26.81
C VAL A 647 -4.58 -15.50 27.11
N THR A 648 -4.17 -14.47 27.83
CA THR A 648 -5.00 -13.26 28.00
C THR A 648 -4.92 -12.36 26.77
N ARG A 649 -5.88 -11.45 26.60
CA ARG A 649 -5.87 -10.48 25.49
C ARG A 649 -4.59 -9.64 25.48
N THR A 650 -4.12 -9.18 26.65
CA THR A 650 -2.83 -8.46 26.77
C THR A 650 -1.65 -9.32 26.32
N GLU A 651 -1.56 -10.57 26.79
CA GLU A 651 -0.45 -11.45 26.43
C GLU A 651 -0.41 -11.71 24.92
N PHE A 652 -1.56 -11.97 24.29
CA PHE A 652 -1.62 -12.18 22.85
C PHE A 652 -1.25 -10.92 22.06
N ALA A 653 -1.77 -9.75 22.47
CA ALA A 653 -1.46 -8.48 21.82
C ALA A 653 0.06 -8.21 21.80
N ILE A 654 0.74 -8.44 22.92
CA ILE A 654 2.19 -8.26 23.02
C ILE A 654 2.94 -9.27 22.15
N MET A 655 2.53 -10.55 22.14
CA MET A 655 3.12 -11.55 21.24
C MET A 655 2.97 -11.13 19.77
N MET A 656 1.83 -10.57 19.39
CA MET A 656 1.58 -10.06 18.03
C MET A 656 2.44 -8.84 17.69
N LEU A 657 2.53 -7.85 18.58
CA LEU A 657 3.40 -6.68 18.38
C LEU A 657 4.88 -7.07 18.23
N ARG A 658 5.36 -8.05 19.02
CA ARG A 658 6.71 -8.61 18.88
C ARG A 658 6.90 -9.31 17.52
N THR A 659 5.87 -10.01 17.05
CA THR A 659 5.89 -10.66 15.72
C THR A 659 6.06 -9.65 14.60
N LEU A 660 5.44 -8.47 14.74
CA LEU A 660 5.49 -7.38 13.78
C LEU A 660 6.70 -6.44 13.99
N GLN A 661 7.52 -6.70 15.01
CA GLN A 661 8.72 -5.91 15.34
C GLN A 661 8.42 -4.41 15.56
N ILE A 662 7.28 -4.11 16.19
CA ILE A 662 6.88 -2.72 16.45
C ILE A 662 7.85 -2.06 17.44
N PRO A 663 8.35 -0.84 17.16
CA PRO A 663 9.14 -0.08 18.11
C PRO A 663 8.34 0.21 19.38
N ILE A 664 8.87 -0.16 20.54
CA ILE A 664 8.25 0.11 21.85
C ILE A 664 9.03 1.24 22.51
N GLY A 665 8.33 2.32 22.86
CA GLY A 665 8.90 3.46 23.59
C GLY A 665 9.37 3.10 24.99
N LYS A 666 10.01 4.05 25.69
CA LYS A 666 10.47 3.84 27.08
C LYS A 666 9.37 4.02 28.12
N GLU A 667 8.40 4.89 27.84
CA GLU A 667 7.32 5.26 28.75
C GLU A 667 5.95 4.99 28.10
N PRO A 668 4.93 4.59 28.88
CA PRO A 668 3.60 4.34 28.35
C PRO A 668 2.93 5.63 27.89
N GLY A 669 2.36 5.59 26.68
CA GLY A 669 1.52 6.67 26.14
C GLY A 669 0.10 6.65 26.71
N THR A 670 -0.70 7.66 26.34
CA THR A 670 -2.10 7.75 26.76
C THR A 670 -2.95 6.65 26.14
N LEU A 671 -3.69 5.92 26.97
CA LEU A 671 -4.59 4.85 26.53
C LEU A 671 -6.06 5.33 26.50
N PRO A 672 -6.81 5.07 25.42
CA PRO A 672 -8.19 5.53 25.25
C PRO A 672 -9.21 4.64 26.00
N PHE A 673 -8.77 3.63 26.75
CA PHE A 673 -9.64 2.63 27.36
C PHE A 673 -10.19 3.07 28.71
N SER A 674 -11.49 2.86 28.90
CA SER A 674 -12.19 3.14 30.16
C SER A 674 -11.70 2.25 31.33
N ASP A 675 -11.20 1.06 31.04
CA ASP A 675 -10.60 0.10 31.97
C ASP A 675 -9.08 0.09 31.88
N LYS A 676 -8.44 1.19 31.45
CA LYS A 676 -6.97 1.29 31.32
C LYS A 676 -6.21 0.91 32.60
N GLU A 677 -6.78 1.18 33.77
CA GLU A 677 -6.23 0.79 35.09
C GLU A 677 -6.15 -0.74 35.29
N SER A 678 -6.85 -1.52 34.46
CA SER A 678 -6.76 -2.99 34.47
C SER A 678 -5.55 -3.51 33.68
N ILE A 679 -4.90 -2.67 32.87
CA ILE A 679 -3.72 -3.04 32.09
C ILE A 679 -2.53 -3.05 33.05
N PRO A 680 -1.82 -4.18 33.20
CA PRO A 680 -0.67 -4.23 34.10
C PRO A 680 0.43 -3.28 33.68
N ASP A 681 1.15 -2.69 34.64
CA ASP A 681 2.25 -1.75 34.40
C ASP A 681 3.29 -2.31 33.41
N TRP A 682 3.62 -3.61 33.52
CA TRP A 682 4.58 -4.27 32.63
C TRP A 682 4.15 -4.31 31.15
N ALA A 683 2.85 -4.19 30.88
CA ALA A 683 2.26 -4.23 29.55
C ALA A 683 1.92 -2.83 29.00
N ALA A 684 1.82 -1.82 29.87
CA ALA A 684 1.29 -0.51 29.53
C ALA A 684 1.97 0.11 28.31
N THR A 685 3.31 0.07 28.26
CA THR A 685 4.10 0.66 27.18
C THR A 685 3.93 -0.07 25.85
N SER A 686 3.84 -1.40 25.87
CA SER A 686 3.61 -2.19 24.66
C SER A 686 2.20 -1.97 24.12
N ILE A 687 1.20 -1.95 25.01
CA ILE A 687 -0.19 -1.71 24.61
C ILE A 687 -0.36 -0.29 24.08
N SER A 688 0.24 0.72 24.72
CA SER A 688 0.18 2.09 24.22
C SER A 688 0.83 2.22 22.84
N ALA A 689 1.99 1.62 22.62
CA ALA A 689 2.63 1.61 21.31
C ALA A 689 1.72 0.96 20.25
N GLY A 690 1.12 -0.19 20.55
CA GLY A 690 0.18 -0.83 19.63
C GLY A 690 -1.07 0.00 19.33
N VAL A 691 -1.55 0.80 20.28
CA VAL A 691 -2.67 1.73 20.06
C VAL A 691 -2.23 2.92 19.20
N THR A 692 -1.08 3.53 19.49
CA THR A 692 -0.51 4.65 18.74
C THR A 692 -0.28 4.29 17.26
N GLU A 693 0.20 3.09 16.99
CA GLU A 693 0.41 2.57 15.63
C GLU A 693 -0.90 2.12 14.94
N GLY A 694 -2.06 2.31 15.59
CA GLY A 694 -3.37 1.89 15.06
C GLY A 694 -3.53 0.37 14.92
N MET A 695 -2.74 -0.42 15.64
CA MET A 695 -2.74 -1.89 15.58
C MET A 695 -3.64 -2.53 16.65
N LEU A 696 -3.87 -1.85 17.76
CA LEU A 696 -4.69 -2.35 18.86
C LEU A 696 -5.89 -1.45 19.10
N ASP A 697 -7.08 -2.05 19.06
CA ASP A 697 -8.34 -1.42 19.41
C ASP A 697 -8.96 -2.03 20.67
N GLY A 698 -9.86 -1.26 21.29
CA GLY A 698 -10.76 -1.72 22.34
C GLY A 698 -12.01 -2.41 21.79
N TYR A 699 -12.84 -2.91 22.68
CA TYR A 699 -14.20 -3.33 22.38
C TYR A 699 -15.09 -2.11 22.15
N SER A 700 -16.26 -2.32 21.53
CA SER A 700 -17.21 -1.25 21.21
C SER A 700 -17.79 -0.52 22.44
N ASP A 701 -17.61 -1.08 23.65
CA ASP A 701 -17.97 -0.46 24.92
C ASP A 701 -16.85 0.41 25.51
N GLY A 702 -15.74 0.60 24.78
CA GLY A 702 -14.60 1.41 25.21
C GLY A 702 -13.68 0.72 26.21
N THR A 703 -13.78 -0.61 26.38
CA THR A 703 -12.90 -1.41 27.25
C THR A 703 -11.80 -2.14 26.47
N PHE A 704 -10.67 -2.45 27.09
CA PHE A 704 -9.62 -3.30 26.54
C PHE A 704 -9.72 -4.75 27.05
N ARG A 705 -10.19 -4.97 28.28
CA ARG A 705 -10.35 -6.28 28.92
C ARG A 705 -9.04 -7.08 29.03
N SER A 706 -8.01 -6.42 29.57
CA SER A 706 -6.62 -6.89 29.61
C SER A 706 -6.43 -8.34 30.09
N GLN A 707 -7.11 -8.71 31.19
CA GLN A 707 -6.98 -10.01 31.85
C GLN A 707 -7.92 -11.08 31.30
N GLN A 708 -8.81 -10.74 30.38
CA GLN A 708 -9.74 -11.70 29.81
C GLN A 708 -8.98 -12.67 28.88
N THR A 709 -9.23 -13.98 29.05
CA THR A 709 -8.69 -14.99 28.13
C THR A 709 -9.31 -14.84 26.75
N ILE A 710 -8.49 -14.91 25.71
CA ILE A 710 -8.93 -14.59 24.36
C ILE A 710 -9.50 -15.79 23.60
N THR A 711 -10.62 -15.58 22.93
CA THR A 711 -11.26 -16.58 22.07
C THR A 711 -10.58 -16.67 20.71
N ARG A 712 -10.80 -17.79 20.00
CA ARG A 712 -10.29 -17.98 18.64
C ARG A 712 -10.86 -16.96 17.65
N SER A 713 -12.14 -16.59 17.78
CA SER A 713 -12.75 -15.52 16.97
C SER A 713 -12.09 -14.16 17.19
N GLU A 714 -11.75 -13.81 18.43
CA GLU A 714 -11.07 -12.54 18.74
C GLU A 714 -9.62 -12.53 18.23
N VAL A 715 -8.89 -13.65 18.34
CA VAL A 715 -7.55 -13.79 17.74
C VAL A 715 -7.60 -13.56 16.23
N ALA A 716 -8.53 -14.22 15.53
CA ALA A 716 -8.70 -14.04 14.10
C ALA A 716 -8.97 -12.57 13.72
N ALA A 717 -9.85 -11.92 14.48
CA ALA A 717 -10.18 -10.51 14.27
C ALA A 717 -9.01 -9.57 14.53
N MET A 718 -8.23 -9.77 15.60
CA MET A 718 -7.07 -8.91 15.87
C MET A 718 -6.01 -9.04 14.77
N ILE A 719 -5.65 -10.26 14.37
CA ILE A 719 -4.69 -10.47 13.28
C ILE A 719 -5.21 -9.84 11.98
N ALA A 720 -6.44 -10.15 11.58
CA ALA A 720 -6.97 -9.68 10.31
C ALA A 720 -7.10 -8.15 10.24
N LYS A 721 -7.46 -7.50 11.36
CA LYS A 721 -7.52 -6.04 11.45
C LYS A 721 -6.15 -5.39 11.33
N VAL A 722 -5.18 -5.88 12.10
CA VAL A 722 -3.80 -5.35 12.07
C VAL A 722 -3.19 -5.47 10.67
N MET A 723 -3.43 -6.61 10.03
CA MET A 723 -2.95 -6.87 8.68
C MET A 723 -3.80 -6.20 7.59
N LYS A 724 -4.85 -5.45 7.98
CA LYS A 724 -5.82 -4.79 7.08
C LYS A 724 -6.42 -5.74 6.05
N TRP A 725 -6.64 -7.00 6.41
CA TRP A 725 -7.21 -7.99 5.51
C TRP A 725 -8.74 -7.85 5.43
N THR A 726 -9.23 -7.55 4.23
CA THR A 726 -10.65 -7.52 3.91
C THR A 726 -11.03 -8.79 3.13
N ALA A 727 -12.04 -9.51 3.62
CA ALA A 727 -12.65 -10.62 2.89
C ALA A 727 -13.97 -10.13 2.27
N THR A 728 -14.13 -10.33 0.96
CA THR A 728 -15.27 -9.81 0.18
C THR A 728 -16.38 -10.85 -0.04
N THR A 729 -16.19 -12.09 0.44
CA THR A 729 -17.21 -13.16 0.40
C THR A 729 -17.19 -13.99 1.68
N GLU A 730 -18.37 -14.26 2.25
CA GLU A 730 -18.53 -15.19 3.38
C GLU A 730 -18.41 -16.64 2.89
N ARG A 731 -17.32 -17.34 3.22
CA ARG A 731 -17.15 -18.80 2.97
C ARG A 731 -16.86 -19.59 4.25
N TYR A 732 -17.58 -19.30 5.34
CA TYR A 732 -17.44 -19.98 6.63
C TYR A 732 -17.80 -21.49 6.61
N SER A 733 -18.27 -22.05 5.49
CA SER A 733 -18.60 -23.48 5.34
C SER A 733 -17.38 -24.42 5.36
N SER A 734 -16.16 -23.88 5.36
CA SER A 734 -14.93 -24.69 5.39
C SER A 734 -14.68 -25.36 6.74
N TYR A 735 -15.28 -24.86 7.82
CA TYR A 735 -15.24 -25.50 9.14
C TYR A 735 -16.54 -26.23 9.44
N ALA A 736 -16.44 -27.38 10.09
CA ALA A 736 -17.60 -28.23 10.44
C ALA A 736 -18.60 -27.52 11.36
N ASP A 737 -18.16 -26.55 12.16
CA ASP A 737 -18.97 -25.69 13.03
C ASP A 737 -19.02 -24.23 12.56
N GLY A 738 -18.78 -23.98 11.27
CA GLY A 738 -18.69 -22.64 10.69
C GLY A 738 -19.93 -21.76 10.92
N THR A 739 -21.11 -22.37 11.07
CA THR A 739 -22.36 -21.66 11.41
C THR A 739 -22.38 -21.12 12.85
N SER A 740 -21.50 -21.63 13.73
CA SER A 740 -21.37 -21.16 15.11
C SER A 740 -20.48 -19.92 15.23
N ILE A 741 -19.81 -19.50 14.15
CA ILE A 741 -18.95 -18.31 14.13
C ILE A 741 -19.84 -17.06 14.19
N PRO A 742 -19.64 -16.18 15.19
CA PRO A 742 -20.39 -14.94 15.32
C PRO A 742 -20.29 -14.09 14.05
N GLU A 743 -21.38 -13.42 13.68
CA GLU A 743 -21.47 -12.60 12.46
C GLU A 743 -20.34 -11.57 12.34
N TRP A 744 -20.04 -10.88 13.45
CA TRP A 744 -18.95 -9.91 13.50
C TRP A 744 -17.56 -10.50 13.22
N ALA A 745 -17.37 -11.81 13.40
CA ALA A 745 -16.09 -12.50 13.27
C ALA A 745 -15.92 -13.22 11.93
N ARG A 746 -16.99 -13.45 11.14
CA ARG A 746 -16.96 -14.35 9.98
C ARG A 746 -15.93 -13.94 8.94
N THR A 747 -15.89 -12.67 8.57
CA THR A 747 -14.96 -12.14 7.56
C THR A 747 -13.51 -12.23 8.01
N TYR A 748 -13.24 -11.99 9.29
CA TYR A 748 -11.90 -12.11 9.85
C TYR A 748 -11.43 -13.57 9.95
N VAL A 749 -12.32 -14.49 10.36
CA VAL A 749 -12.02 -15.93 10.42
C VAL A 749 -11.71 -16.47 9.04
N GLU A 750 -12.46 -16.05 8.01
CA GLU A 750 -12.16 -16.42 6.63
C GLU A 750 -10.80 -15.87 6.18
N ALA A 751 -10.51 -14.60 6.48
CA ALA A 751 -9.26 -13.95 6.07
C ALA A 751 -8.01 -14.68 6.60
N VAL A 752 -8.04 -15.17 7.84
CA VAL A 752 -6.94 -15.95 8.43
C VAL A 752 -6.94 -17.42 7.98
N TYR A 753 -8.10 -17.98 7.61
CA TYR A 753 -8.23 -19.34 7.10
C TYR A 753 -7.61 -19.50 5.70
N VAL A 754 -7.95 -18.62 4.76
CA VAL A 754 -7.43 -18.67 3.37
C VAL A 754 -5.90 -18.50 3.30
N ARG A 755 -5.29 -17.96 4.35
CA ARG A 755 -3.83 -17.78 4.52
C ARG A 755 -3.17 -18.90 5.33
N GLY A 756 -3.93 -19.93 5.71
CA GLY A 756 -3.42 -21.11 6.43
C GLY A 756 -2.94 -20.83 7.87
N LEU A 757 -3.32 -19.69 8.46
CA LEU A 757 -2.84 -19.29 9.79
C LEU A 757 -3.54 -20.07 10.89
N MET A 758 -4.87 -20.13 10.84
CA MET A 758 -5.70 -20.91 11.74
C MET A 758 -6.23 -22.16 11.05
N GLN A 759 -6.09 -23.30 11.74
CA GLN A 759 -6.69 -24.57 11.34
C GLN A 759 -7.74 -24.99 12.38
N GLY A 760 -8.64 -25.88 11.98
CA GLY A 760 -9.67 -26.42 12.85
C GLY A 760 -9.08 -27.31 13.93
N ARG A 761 -9.66 -27.31 15.12
CA ARG A 761 -9.51 -28.38 16.11
C ARG A 761 -10.23 -29.63 15.60
N GLY A 762 -10.01 -30.77 16.24
CA GLY A 762 -10.47 -32.11 15.80
C GLY A 762 -11.85 -32.13 15.12
N ASN A 763 -11.98 -32.94 14.07
CA ASN A 763 -13.12 -32.95 13.13
C ASN A 763 -13.33 -31.63 12.38
N ASN A 764 -12.24 -30.87 12.15
CA ASN A 764 -12.25 -29.62 11.39
C ASN A 764 -13.22 -28.55 11.97
N GLN A 765 -13.28 -28.45 13.29
CA GLN A 765 -14.08 -27.44 13.99
C GLN A 765 -13.24 -26.19 14.30
N PHE A 766 -13.71 -25.01 13.94
CA PHE A 766 -13.10 -23.74 14.31
C PHE A 766 -13.19 -23.47 15.81
N VAL A 767 -14.27 -23.86 16.48
CA VAL A 767 -14.54 -23.62 17.91
C VAL A 767 -14.46 -22.11 18.25
N PRO A 768 -15.40 -21.27 17.77
CA PRO A 768 -15.27 -19.81 17.80
C PRO A 768 -15.12 -19.21 19.21
N ASN A 769 -15.85 -19.76 20.19
CA ASN A 769 -15.75 -19.38 21.60
C ASN A 769 -14.67 -20.17 22.36
N GLY A 770 -13.90 -21.01 21.67
CA GLY A 770 -12.81 -21.77 22.25
C GLY A 770 -11.69 -20.83 22.70
N ILE A 771 -11.20 -21.01 23.92
CA ILE A 771 -10.08 -20.23 24.44
C ILE A 771 -8.78 -20.68 23.79
N THR A 772 -7.95 -19.73 23.38
CA THR A 772 -6.67 -19.96 22.71
C THR A 772 -5.57 -20.29 23.73
N THR A 773 -4.78 -21.34 23.47
CA THR A 773 -3.62 -21.70 24.31
C THR A 773 -2.34 -20.99 23.86
N ARG A 774 -1.34 -20.94 24.74
CA ARG A 774 -0.02 -20.34 24.45
C ARG A 774 0.67 -21.02 23.27
N ALA A 775 0.58 -22.35 23.19
CA ALA A 775 1.12 -23.13 22.07
C ALA A 775 0.43 -22.78 20.75
N GLU A 776 -0.90 -22.67 20.74
CA GLU A 776 -1.65 -22.27 19.54
C GLU A 776 -1.24 -20.85 19.12
N ALA A 777 -1.17 -19.90 20.05
CA ALA A 777 -0.79 -18.52 19.76
C ALA A 777 0.63 -18.42 19.16
N ALA A 778 1.60 -19.14 19.73
CA ALA A 778 2.97 -19.19 19.22
C ALA A 778 3.03 -19.73 17.79
N VAL A 779 2.35 -20.85 17.52
CA VAL A 779 2.30 -21.46 16.18
C VAL A 779 1.64 -20.52 15.16
N MET A 780 0.55 -19.86 15.54
CA MET A 780 -0.17 -18.95 14.64
C MET A 780 0.66 -17.72 14.28
N LEU A 781 1.32 -17.11 15.25
CA LEU A 781 2.14 -15.93 15.02
C LEU A 781 3.44 -16.24 14.27
N LEU A 782 4.02 -17.42 14.50
CA LEU A 782 5.15 -17.90 13.70
C LEU A 782 4.75 -18.07 12.22
N ARG A 783 3.56 -18.63 11.95
CA ARG A 783 3.01 -18.72 10.58
C ARG A 783 2.75 -17.34 9.99
N LEU A 784 2.21 -16.41 10.77
CA LEU A 784 2.01 -15.02 10.33
C LEU A 784 3.34 -14.41 9.87
N ARG A 785 4.38 -14.51 10.69
CA ARG A 785 5.72 -14.02 10.34
C ARG A 785 6.27 -14.65 9.07
N ASN A 786 6.12 -15.96 8.92
CA ASN A 786 6.64 -16.68 7.75
C ASN A 786 5.86 -16.35 6.46
N ASN A 787 4.61 -15.90 6.57
CA ASN A 787 3.82 -15.42 5.43
C ASN A 787 4.08 -13.95 5.07
N MET A 788 4.82 -13.19 5.90
CA MET A 788 5.22 -11.80 5.62
C MET A 788 6.59 -11.70 4.92
N LYS A 789 7.33 -12.81 4.82
CA LYS A 789 8.57 -12.93 4.04
C LYS A 789 8.25 -13.45 2.64
#